data_AF-A0A970ZB99-F1
#
_entry.id   AF-A0A970ZB99-F1
#
_cell.length_a   1.000
_cell.length_b   1.000
_cell.length_c   1.000
_cell.angle_alpha   90.00
_cell.angle_beta   90.00
_cell.angle_gamma   90.00
#
_symmetry.space_group_name_H-M   'P 1'
#
loop_
_entity.id
_entity.type
_entity.pdbx_description
1 polymer ?
#
loop_
_entity_poly.entity_id
_entity_poly.type
_entity_poly.pdbx_seq_one_letter_code
_entity_poly.pdbx_strand_id
1 'polypeptide(L)'
;MGIMRTTRRAVHNNKGSAVITVVIAMLFVAALGTALLYAAYMGYQIAITERGNKENFYQCSTAMDDIRTGIQNSVTQALAAAYTNTLTKYAVSGEDFDTHTEFSNEFLYRLSLSKVKVNDFDALLFDSAQESGKTKITAYYPSRLSSYTNTPPETLSLGFGGNYEAVTGEVIENTDAGRLLSITMKAISVKFTENGYESEIISDITINIPDFFAKTPTAESLNNCAIIAEGTLVQNSGTNTVINGDIYSGGISVTGEGNRLTFSNSNVISKGDITVSNGGELVYNAPKYELWANKIAAGSPVSGGYPSTIGKLDLSGKIFVADDLVLDGNKGTSVKLQGSYFGFGDGNTPSNSSAIIVNGRDTALDISKLDRLSLAGVSFISIAGQGLNEIGGESYSVPIPMGESLSVKSNQLAYLVPDECINYPSNPYIFSGPIDPLVCEPDTVLWGTKKLSDYLGGGKGEIKALYKNISENEKIAYVFMVFSKHEYANAYFRDYFAAYPEKIEQYLSLYTALSGKSSDAYFDTAGNTFYVSNAGGIPEDDKLTLIPANEKVWTDGVKARYSRMTSPFGDFVNEEALNALPAETELNFVDDNNKTLAIISNKKAVEYVSPSSSIKLIISTNDVSIRAKFSGMILTKGNITVSANIDATGFDSNMVGAHCDINGVRYKLSDFVLSSALSGASSNEYSENSWSPDKLVVYENWTNN
;
A
#
# COMPACT_ATOMS: atom_id res chain seq x y z
N MET A 1 98.57 46.99 -70.17
CA MET A 1 99.67 47.40 -69.27
C MET A 1 99.06 48.31 -68.22
N GLY A 2 98.88 47.98 -66.96
CA GLY A 2 99.22 46.87 -66.07
C GLY A 2 98.84 47.41 -64.67
N ILE A 3 98.66 46.54 -63.68
CA ILE A 3 98.35 46.80 -62.26
C ILE A 3 97.00 46.19 -61.90
N MET A 4 97.00 44.96 -61.35
CA MET A 4 97.08 44.66 -59.90
C MET A 4 95.93 45.23 -59.07
N ARG A 5 95.19 44.28 -58.49
CA ARG A 5 94.31 44.37 -57.32
C ARG A 5 94.61 45.54 -56.38
N THR A 6 93.55 46.26 -56.00
CA THR A 6 93.42 46.79 -54.64
C THR A 6 92.01 46.56 -54.12
N THR A 7 91.88 45.57 -53.26
CA THR A 7 90.75 45.38 -52.34
C THR A 7 90.66 46.59 -51.41
N ARG A 8 89.55 47.32 -51.43
CA ARG A 8 89.12 48.19 -50.33
C ARG A 8 88.04 47.47 -49.55
N ARG A 9 88.37 47.02 -48.33
CA ARG A 9 87.37 46.68 -47.30
C ARG A 9 86.79 48.01 -46.81
N ALA A 10 85.55 48.31 -47.19
CA ALA A 10 84.75 49.35 -46.56
C ALA A 10 83.81 48.67 -45.56
N VAL A 11 84.09 48.88 -44.27
CA VAL A 11 83.20 48.52 -43.16
C VAL A 11 81.96 49.39 -43.30
N HIS A 12 80.83 48.79 -43.70
CA HIS A 12 79.54 49.48 -43.65
C HIS A 12 78.90 49.29 -42.27
N ASN A 13 78.49 50.44 -41.75
CA ASN A 13 78.03 50.74 -40.41
C ASN A 13 76.63 50.14 -40.16
N ASN A 14 76.53 49.05 -39.40
CA ASN A 14 75.28 48.33 -39.07
C ASN A 14 74.35 49.04 -38.06
N LYS A 15 74.53 50.34 -37.80
CA LYS A 15 73.70 51.07 -36.82
C LYS A 15 72.22 51.21 -37.21
N GLY A 16 71.89 51.12 -38.51
CA GLY A 16 70.50 51.07 -39.01
C GLY A 16 69.88 49.66 -39.02
N SER A 17 70.69 48.62 -39.27
CA SER A 17 70.23 47.22 -39.27
C SER A 17 69.76 46.77 -37.88
N ALA A 18 70.46 47.19 -36.81
CA ALA A 18 70.05 46.85 -35.45
C ALA A 18 68.66 47.43 -35.09
N VAL A 19 68.37 48.67 -35.48
CA VAL A 19 67.06 49.31 -35.24
C VAL A 19 65.95 48.63 -36.04
N ILE A 20 66.19 48.32 -37.32
CA ILE A 20 65.21 47.63 -38.17
C ILE A 20 64.93 46.21 -37.66
N THR A 21 65.96 45.47 -37.25
CA THR A 21 65.80 44.13 -36.67
C THR A 21 65.02 44.18 -35.35
N VAL A 22 65.24 45.19 -34.51
CA VAL A 22 64.47 45.38 -33.27
C VAL A 22 63.01 45.74 -33.57
N VAL A 23 62.73 46.59 -34.55
CA VAL A 23 61.35 46.92 -34.96
C VAL A 23 60.63 45.71 -35.55
N ILE A 24 61.29 44.93 -36.41
CA ILE A 24 60.72 43.68 -36.96
C ILE A 24 60.49 42.67 -35.84
N ALA A 25 61.42 42.52 -34.89
CA ALA A 25 61.24 41.64 -33.74
C ALA A 25 60.08 42.10 -32.83
N MET A 26 59.94 43.39 -32.57
CA MET A 26 58.82 43.96 -31.81
C MET A 26 57.48 43.75 -32.53
N LEU A 27 57.43 43.94 -33.84
CA LEU A 27 56.23 43.64 -34.65
C LEU A 27 55.88 42.15 -34.61
N PHE A 28 56.88 41.28 -34.63
CA PHE A 28 56.67 39.83 -34.54
C PHE A 28 56.13 39.43 -33.16
N VAL A 29 56.70 39.98 -32.07
CA VAL A 29 56.21 39.76 -30.70
C VAL A 29 54.80 40.34 -30.52
N ALA A 30 54.52 41.52 -31.07
CA ALA A 30 53.19 42.12 -31.02
C ALA A 30 52.16 41.27 -31.79
N ALA A 31 52.51 40.77 -32.98
CA ALA A 31 51.68 39.87 -33.78
C ALA A 31 51.44 38.52 -33.07
N LEU A 32 52.46 37.98 -32.41
CA LEU A 32 52.32 36.76 -31.59
C LEU A 32 51.42 37.01 -30.37
N GLY A 33 51.58 38.17 -29.72
CA GLY A 33 50.76 38.59 -28.59
C GLY A 33 49.29 38.76 -28.97
N THR A 34 48.97 39.40 -30.09
CA THR A 34 47.59 39.52 -30.57
C THR A 34 47.01 38.18 -31.03
N ALA A 35 47.80 37.31 -31.65
CA ALA A 35 47.36 35.96 -32.02
C ALA A 35 47.00 35.12 -30.77
N LEU A 36 47.82 35.18 -29.71
CA LEU A 36 47.55 34.52 -28.44
C LEU A 36 46.31 35.11 -27.74
N LEU A 37 46.17 36.44 -27.73
CA LEU A 37 45.01 37.11 -27.15
C LEU A 37 43.72 36.77 -27.91
N TYR A 38 43.78 36.68 -29.24
CA TYR A 38 42.66 36.27 -30.08
C TYR A 38 42.29 34.81 -29.85
N ALA A 39 43.27 33.90 -29.74
CA ALA A 39 43.03 32.52 -29.38
C ALA A 39 42.39 32.37 -27.99
N ALA A 40 42.84 33.16 -27.01
CA ALA A 40 42.24 33.21 -25.67
C ALA A 40 40.81 33.77 -25.69
N TYR A 41 40.55 34.82 -26.48
CA TYR A 41 39.22 35.40 -26.67
C TYR A 41 38.26 34.41 -27.35
N MET A 42 38.72 33.71 -28.39
CA MET A 42 37.95 32.63 -29.04
C MET A 42 37.66 31.47 -28.07
N GLY A 43 38.66 31.04 -27.29
CA GLY A 43 38.47 30.03 -26.25
C GLY A 43 37.44 30.45 -25.20
N TYR A 44 37.44 31.71 -24.79
CA TYR A 44 36.45 32.28 -23.87
C TYR A 44 35.03 32.32 -24.46
N GLN A 45 34.89 32.72 -25.73
CA GLN A 45 33.58 32.73 -26.42
C GLN A 45 33.01 31.33 -26.64
N ILE A 46 33.87 30.35 -26.95
CA ILE A 46 33.49 28.93 -27.04
C ILE A 46 33.03 28.43 -25.65
N ALA A 47 33.76 28.75 -24.58
CA ALA A 47 33.40 28.32 -23.23
C ALA A 47 32.07 28.93 -22.72
N ILE A 48 31.77 30.19 -23.05
CA ILE A 48 30.47 30.81 -22.72
C ILE A 48 29.34 30.16 -23.52
N THR A 49 29.54 29.93 -24.80
CA THR A 49 28.56 29.26 -25.67
C THR A 49 28.27 27.83 -25.18
N GLU A 50 29.31 27.07 -24.82
CA GLU A 50 29.15 25.74 -24.23
C GLU A 50 28.39 25.76 -22.90
N ARG A 51 28.57 26.82 -22.09
CA ARG A 51 27.84 26.99 -20.84
C ARG A 51 26.37 27.28 -21.08
N GLY A 52 26.04 28.21 -21.98
CA GLY A 52 24.66 28.54 -22.35
C GLY A 52 23.89 27.34 -22.91
N ASN A 53 24.51 26.58 -23.81
CA ASN A 53 23.91 25.35 -24.35
C ASN A 53 23.68 24.28 -23.27
N LYS A 54 24.59 24.13 -22.30
CA LYS A 54 24.39 23.20 -21.18
C LYS A 54 23.25 23.64 -20.27
N GLU A 55 23.18 24.92 -19.92
CA GLU A 55 22.11 25.47 -19.08
C GLU A 55 20.74 25.28 -19.76
N ASN A 56 20.62 25.60 -21.05
CA ASN A 56 19.38 25.38 -21.83
C ASN A 56 19.01 23.90 -21.96
N PHE A 57 20.00 23.01 -22.16
CA PHE A 57 19.77 21.56 -22.18
C PHE A 57 19.19 21.04 -20.86
N TYR A 58 19.70 21.51 -19.71
CA TYR A 58 19.14 21.12 -18.41
C TYR A 58 17.69 21.57 -18.26
N GLN A 59 17.34 22.77 -18.74
CA GLN A 59 15.96 23.25 -18.74
C GLN A 59 15.05 22.39 -19.64
N CYS A 60 15.49 22.04 -20.85
CA CYS A 60 14.76 21.10 -21.71
C CYS A 60 14.58 19.73 -21.03
N SER A 61 15.62 19.22 -20.34
CA SER A 61 15.56 17.95 -19.63
C SER A 61 14.56 17.99 -18.49
N THR A 62 14.56 19.06 -17.68
CA THR A 62 13.58 19.24 -16.60
C THR A 62 12.16 19.33 -17.14
N ALA A 63 11.93 20.10 -18.20
CA ALA A 63 10.60 20.18 -18.82
C ALA A 63 10.15 18.82 -19.42
N MET A 64 11.07 18.03 -19.98
CA MET A 64 10.77 16.69 -20.47
C MET A 64 10.44 15.73 -19.33
N ASP A 65 11.14 15.81 -18.20
CA ASP A 65 10.87 15.03 -16.98
C ASP A 65 9.52 15.40 -16.34
N ASP A 66 9.17 16.69 -16.33
CA ASP A 66 7.86 17.18 -15.90
C ASP A 66 6.72 16.60 -16.78
N ILE A 67 6.91 16.60 -18.10
CA ILE A 67 5.96 15.99 -19.06
C ILE A 67 5.81 14.49 -18.79
N ARG A 68 6.91 13.77 -18.57
CA ARG A 68 6.87 12.34 -18.23
C ARG A 68 6.13 12.11 -16.92
N THR A 69 6.38 12.92 -15.90
CA THR A 69 5.70 12.84 -14.60
C THR A 69 4.20 13.07 -14.73
N GLY A 70 3.77 14.06 -15.53
CA GLY A 70 2.36 14.31 -15.83
C GLY A 70 1.67 13.14 -16.54
N ILE A 71 2.34 12.53 -17.51
CA ILE A 71 1.87 11.32 -18.19
C ILE A 71 1.82 10.13 -17.23
N GLN A 72 2.84 9.94 -16.37
CA GLN A 72 2.87 8.90 -15.35
C GLN A 72 1.68 9.00 -14.38
N ASN A 73 1.30 10.21 -13.97
CA ASN A 73 0.12 10.43 -13.13
C ASN A 73 -1.17 9.99 -13.84
N SER A 74 -1.32 10.32 -15.12
CA SER A 74 -2.47 9.91 -15.95
C SER A 74 -2.52 8.38 -16.11
N VAL A 75 -1.38 7.76 -16.40
CA VAL A 75 -1.24 6.30 -16.50
C VAL A 75 -1.57 5.62 -15.17
N THR A 76 -1.13 6.17 -14.05
CA THR A 76 -1.39 5.61 -12.71
C THR A 76 -2.88 5.63 -12.36
N GLN A 77 -3.58 6.73 -12.68
CA GLN A 77 -5.02 6.82 -12.49
C GLN A 77 -5.79 5.84 -13.39
N ALA A 78 -5.41 5.75 -14.67
CA ALA A 78 -6.01 4.81 -15.60
C ALA A 78 -5.78 3.35 -15.18
N LEU A 79 -4.57 3.05 -14.71
CA LEU A 79 -4.18 1.75 -14.18
C LEU A 79 -5.03 1.34 -12.97
N ALA A 80 -5.17 2.23 -11.99
CA ALA A 80 -5.95 1.98 -10.78
C ALA A 80 -7.43 1.71 -11.11
N ALA A 81 -8.01 2.50 -12.02
CA ALA A 81 -9.39 2.34 -12.46
C ALA A 81 -9.60 1.04 -13.25
N ALA A 82 -8.70 0.71 -14.17
CA ALA A 82 -8.77 -0.51 -14.98
C ALA A 82 -8.61 -1.77 -14.13
N TYR A 83 -7.64 -1.78 -13.23
CA TYR A 83 -7.45 -2.86 -12.25
C TYR A 83 -8.74 -3.14 -11.47
N THR A 84 -9.33 -2.07 -10.92
CA THR A 84 -10.54 -2.17 -10.11
C THR A 84 -11.72 -2.71 -10.93
N ASN A 85 -11.94 -2.18 -12.13
CA ASN A 85 -13.09 -2.58 -12.94
C ASN A 85 -12.93 -3.99 -13.52
N THR A 86 -11.75 -4.38 -13.97
CA THR A 86 -11.49 -5.74 -14.45
C THR A 86 -11.65 -6.77 -13.33
N LEU A 87 -11.20 -6.48 -12.10
CA LEU A 87 -11.47 -7.35 -10.96
C LEU A 87 -12.96 -7.47 -10.65
N THR A 88 -13.71 -6.36 -10.74
CA THR A 88 -15.17 -6.38 -10.57
C THR A 88 -15.85 -7.26 -11.62
N LYS A 89 -15.49 -7.14 -12.90
CA LYS A 89 -16.06 -7.95 -13.98
C LYS A 89 -15.64 -9.44 -13.86
N TYR A 90 -14.37 -9.71 -13.59
CA TYR A 90 -13.87 -11.06 -13.34
C TYR A 90 -14.61 -11.75 -12.19
N ALA A 91 -14.87 -11.03 -11.10
CA ALA A 91 -15.57 -11.55 -9.93
C ALA A 91 -17.02 -12.00 -10.21
N VAL A 92 -17.63 -11.52 -11.30
CA VAL A 92 -18.99 -11.90 -11.73
C VAL A 92 -18.95 -12.99 -12.82
N SER A 93 -17.91 -13.00 -13.66
CA SER A 93 -17.86 -13.82 -14.88
C SER A 93 -17.15 -15.17 -14.75
N GLY A 94 -16.35 -15.41 -13.70
CA GLY A 94 -15.75 -16.74 -13.44
C GLY A 94 -14.59 -17.12 -14.38
N GLU A 95 -14.36 -18.42 -14.58
CA GLU A 95 -13.15 -18.99 -15.21
C GLU A 95 -12.96 -18.66 -16.70
N ASP A 96 -14.04 -18.43 -17.45
CA ASP A 96 -14.00 -18.13 -18.89
C ASP A 96 -13.69 -16.65 -19.21
N PHE A 97 -13.47 -15.83 -18.17
CA PHE A 97 -13.23 -14.40 -18.34
C PHE A 97 -11.77 -14.11 -18.70
N ASP A 98 -11.53 -13.61 -19.91
CA ASP A 98 -10.21 -13.17 -20.37
C ASP A 98 -9.80 -11.86 -19.67
N THR A 99 -9.27 -12.04 -18.45
CA THR A 99 -8.82 -10.98 -17.56
C THR A 99 -7.83 -10.03 -18.22
N HIS A 100 -6.92 -10.55 -19.05
CA HIS A 100 -5.88 -9.75 -19.67
C HIS A 100 -6.43 -8.86 -20.78
N THR A 101 -7.25 -9.42 -21.68
CA THR A 101 -7.88 -8.65 -22.76
C THR A 101 -8.81 -7.58 -22.21
N GLU A 102 -9.59 -7.92 -21.17
CA GLU A 102 -10.52 -6.97 -20.56
C GLU A 102 -9.80 -5.87 -19.79
N PHE A 103 -8.73 -6.21 -19.05
CA PHE A 103 -7.87 -5.22 -18.41
C PHE A 103 -7.26 -4.26 -19.42
N SER A 104 -6.70 -4.79 -20.50
CA SER A 104 -6.06 -3.96 -21.53
C SER A 104 -7.08 -3.00 -22.15
N ASN A 105 -8.28 -3.49 -22.48
CA ASN A 105 -9.34 -2.66 -23.04
C ASN A 105 -9.81 -1.56 -22.07
N GLU A 106 -10.03 -1.92 -20.81
CA GLU A 106 -10.45 -0.96 -19.79
C GLU A 106 -9.34 0.05 -19.48
N PHE A 107 -8.08 -0.37 -19.45
CA PHE A 107 -6.93 0.51 -19.29
C PHE A 107 -6.87 1.56 -20.39
N LEU A 108 -7.00 1.16 -21.65
CA LEU A 108 -7.05 2.09 -22.78
C LEU A 108 -8.26 3.03 -22.72
N TYR A 109 -9.42 2.52 -22.31
CA TYR A 109 -10.61 3.34 -22.09
C TYR A 109 -10.39 4.40 -21.01
N ARG A 110 -9.78 4.04 -19.88
CA ARG A 110 -9.50 5.00 -18.80
C ARG A 110 -8.41 5.98 -19.20
N LEU A 111 -7.40 5.51 -19.91
CA LEU A 111 -6.31 6.36 -20.40
C LEU A 111 -6.84 7.38 -21.43
N SER A 112 -7.76 6.99 -22.32
CA SER A 112 -8.35 7.92 -23.29
C SER A 112 -9.18 9.05 -22.66
N LEU A 113 -9.67 8.83 -21.44
CA LEU A 113 -10.41 9.83 -20.66
C LEU A 113 -9.51 10.75 -19.82
N SER A 114 -8.19 10.57 -19.86
CA SER A 114 -7.23 11.40 -19.11
C SER A 114 -7.40 12.87 -19.49
N LYS A 115 -7.60 13.73 -18.49
CA LYS A 115 -7.86 15.15 -18.66
C LYS A 115 -6.72 15.99 -18.08
N VAL A 116 -6.49 17.11 -18.72
CA VAL A 116 -5.42 18.05 -18.42
C VAL A 116 -5.99 19.46 -18.40
N LYS A 117 -5.55 20.29 -17.44
CA LYS A 117 -5.99 21.68 -17.32
C LYS A 117 -5.30 22.54 -18.37
N VAL A 118 -6.09 23.09 -19.29
CA VAL A 118 -5.63 24.08 -20.26
C VAL A 118 -6.48 25.33 -20.08
N ASN A 119 -5.86 26.42 -19.61
CA ASN A 119 -6.55 27.68 -19.30
C ASN A 119 -7.77 27.47 -18.37
N ASP A 120 -7.58 26.72 -17.28
CA ASP A 120 -8.60 26.32 -16.29
C ASP A 120 -9.70 25.34 -16.76
N PHE A 121 -9.74 24.97 -18.05
CA PHE A 121 -10.67 23.98 -18.59
C PHE A 121 -10.06 22.58 -18.65
N ASP A 122 -10.89 21.56 -18.42
CA ASP A 122 -10.48 20.17 -18.61
C ASP A 122 -10.51 19.79 -20.08
N ALA A 123 -9.35 19.46 -20.65
CA ALA A 123 -9.21 18.96 -22.02
C ALA A 123 -8.61 17.55 -22.02
N LEU A 124 -9.06 16.69 -22.93
CA LEU A 124 -8.54 15.31 -23.04
C LEU A 124 -7.05 15.31 -23.41
N LEU A 125 -6.27 14.32 -23.00
CA LEU A 125 -4.88 14.20 -23.45
C LEU A 125 -4.77 13.39 -24.76
N PHE A 126 -5.66 12.43 -24.94
CA PHE A 126 -5.65 11.48 -26.04
C PHE A 126 -6.89 11.63 -26.92
N ASP A 127 -6.74 11.28 -28.19
CA ASP A 127 -7.85 10.99 -29.09
C ASP A 127 -8.03 9.48 -29.16
N SER A 128 -9.28 9.03 -29.31
CA SER A 128 -9.59 7.61 -29.32
C SER A 128 -10.77 7.26 -30.22
N ALA A 129 -10.74 6.04 -30.74
CA ALA A 129 -11.82 5.44 -31.51
C ALA A 129 -12.35 4.18 -30.80
N GLN A 130 -13.58 3.82 -31.11
CA GLN A 130 -14.18 2.55 -30.71
C GLN A 130 -14.21 1.61 -31.91
N GLU A 131 -13.55 0.47 -31.81
CA GLU A 131 -13.53 -0.56 -32.85
C GLU A 131 -14.01 -1.89 -32.25
N SER A 132 -15.11 -2.45 -32.76
CA SER A 132 -15.67 -3.72 -32.29
C SER A 132 -15.90 -3.81 -30.76
N GLY A 133 -16.26 -2.68 -30.13
CA GLY A 133 -16.47 -2.58 -28.68
C GLY A 133 -15.20 -2.45 -27.84
N LYS A 134 -14.03 -2.25 -28.46
CA LYS A 134 -12.75 -1.99 -27.81
C LYS A 134 -12.30 -0.55 -28.04
N THR A 135 -11.69 0.05 -27.02
CA THR A 135 -11.08 1.38 -27.12
C THR A 135 -9.71 1.28 -27.77
N LYS A 136 -9.45 2.16 -28.73
CA LYS A 136 -8.16 2.32 -29.40
C LYS A 136 -7.72 3.77 -29.28
N ILE A 137 -6.50 4.02 -28.83
CA ILE A 137 -5.93 5.37 -28.80
C ILE A 137 -5.34 5.66 -30.18
N THR A 138 -5.84 6.69 -30.84
CA THR A 138 -5.49 7.00 -32.24
C THR A 138 -4.47 8.12 -32.35
N ALA A 139 -4.46 9.04 -31.40
CA ALA A 139 -3.54 10.17 -31.35
C ALA A 139 -3.44 10.75 -29.93
N TYR A 140 -2.55 11.72 -29.74
CA TYR A 140 -2.48 12.55 -28.54
C TYR A 140 -2.41 14.04 -28.89
N TYR A 141 -2.69 14.92 -27.93
CA TYR A 141 -2.69 16.38 -28.13
C TYR A 141 -1.46 17.02 -27.49
N PRO A 142 -0.38 17.28 -28.24
CA PRO A 142 0.90 17.62 -27.64
C PRO A 142 0.96 19.02 -27.05
N SER A 143 0.20 19.96 -27.62
CA SER A 143 0.07 21.32 -27.07
C SER A 143 -0.42 21.32 -25.62
N ARG A 144 -1.14 20.27 -25.21
CA ARG A 144 -1.66 20.10 -23.84
C ARG A 144 -0.60 19.64 -22.85
N LEU A 145 0.54 19.09 -23.31
CA LEU A 145 1.66 18.68 -22.45
C LEU A 145 2.36 19.87 -21.78
N SER A 146 2.25 21.08 -22.35
CA SER A 146 2.80 22.31 -21.77
C SER A 146 2.27 22.62 -20.37
N SER A 147 1.04 22.17 -20.06
CA SER A 147 0.43 22.30 -18.74
C SER A 147 1.14 21.53 -17.62
N TYR A 148 1.97 20.55 -17.97
CA TYR A 148 2.78 19.81 -17.00
C TYR A 148 4.06 20.54 -16.63
N THR A 149 4.48 21.51 -17.44
CA THR A 149 5.71 22.26 -17.24
C THR A 149 5.45 23.57 -16.51
N ASN A 150 6.32 23.96 -15.59
CA ASN A 150 6.23 25.23 -14.86
C ASN A 150 6.98 26.39 -15.56
N THR A 151 7.44 26.17 -16.80
CA THR A 151 8.29 27.11 -17.53
C THR A 151 7.45 28.14 -18.30
N PRO A 152 7.79 29.45 -18.29
CA PRO A 152 7.04 30.47 -19.00
C PRO A 152 6.89 30.16 -20.51
N PRO A 153 5.70 30.35 -21.11
CA PRO A 153 5.41 29.95 -22.49
C PRO A 153 6.20 30.73 -23.56
N GLU A 154 6.82 31.86 -23.21
CA GLU A 154 7.68 32.64 -24.14
C GLU A 154 9.06 31.99 -24.37
N THR A 155 9.47 31.05 -23.50
CA THR A 155 10.79 30.42 -23.50
C THR A 155 10.77 28.93 -23.88
N LEU A 156 9.59 28.31 -23.94
CA LEU A 156 9.39 26.89 -24.20
C LEU A 156 8.41 26.70 -25.36
N SER A 157 8.88 26.13 -26.48
CA SER A 157 8.01 25.70 -27.58
C SER A 157 7.97 24.18 -27.68
N LEU A 158 6.76 23.62 -27.63
CA LEU A 158 6.52 22.21 -27.94
C LEU A 158 6.28 22.06 -29.44
N GLY A 159 7.17 21.34 -30.12
CA GLY A 159 7.17 21.20 -31.58
C GLY A 159 6.85 19.77 -32.04
N PHE A 160 6.37 19.66 -33.28
CA PHE A 160 6.24 18.39 -34.02
C PHE A 160 6.96 18.54 -35.36
N GLY A 161 7.58 17.46 -35.84
CA GLY A 161 8.07 17.40 -37.21
C GLY A 161 6.93 17.35 -38.22
N GLY A 162 6.25 18.47 -38.48
CA GLY A 162 5.22 18.58 -39.53
C GLY A 162 4.20 19.72 -39.33
N ASN A 163 3.75 20.32 -40.44
CA ASN A 163 2.74 21.40 -40.44
C ASN A 163 1.33 20.84 -40.19
N TYR A 164 0.78 21.00 -38.98
CA TYR A 164 -0.65 20.76 -38.72
C TYR A 164 -1.19 21.76 -37.68
N GLU A 165 -2.16 22.58 -38.07
CA GLU A 165 -3.02 23.30 -37.13
C GLU A 165 -4.00 22.30 -36.49
N ALA A 166 -4.25 22.48 -35.18
CA ALA A 166 -4.76 21.46 -34.24
C ALA A 166 -3.84 20.24 -34.14
N VAL A 167 -2.61 20.46 -33.65
CA VAL A 167 -1.55 19.45 -33.57
C VAL A 167 -2.03 18.21 -32.81
N THR A 168 -2.32 17.12 -33.52
CA THR A 168 -2.44 15.76 -32.98
C THR A 168 -1.16 15.01 -33.32
N GLY A 169 -0.53 14.39 -32.32
CA GLY A 169 0.69 13.58 -32.48
C GLY A 169 0.38 12.13 -32.85
N GLU A 170 1.38 11.41 -33.36
CA GLU A 170 1.26 10.01 -33.77
C GLU A 170 1.39 9.05 -32.57
N VAL A 171 0.49 8.06 -32.52
CA VAL A 171 0.52 6.94 -31.57
C VAL A 171 0.80 5.64 -32.32
N ILE A 172 1.82 4.88 -31.89
CA ILE A 172 2.12 3.54 -32.42
C ILE A 172 1.78 2.47 -31.37
N GLU A 173 0.95 1.52 -31.78
CA GLU A 173 0.58 0.33 -31.01
C GLU A 173 1.52 -0.84 -31.35
N ASN A 174 2.20 -1.40 -30.34
CA ASN A 174 3.01 -2.60 -30.51
C ASN A 174 2.24 -3.83 -30.03
N THR A 175 2.13 -4.86 -30.87
CA THR A 175 1.42 -6.10 -30.53
C THR A 175 2.29 -7.35 -30.69
N ASP A 176 2.13 -8.34 -29.82
CA ASP A 176 2.70 -9.68 -29.96
C ASP A 176 1.59 -10.73 -29.82
N ALA A 177 1.53 -11.68 -30.75
CA ALA A 177 0.48 -12.71 -30.83
C ALA A 177 -0.98 -12.18 -30.70
N GLY A 178 -1.25 -10.93 -31.09
CA GLY A 178 -2.55 -10.28 -30.97
C GLY A 178 -2.83 -9.58 -29.62
N ARG A 179 -1.86 -9.54 -28.70
CA ARG A 179 -1.91 -8.78 -27.44
C ARG A 179 -1.22 -7.44 -27.60
N LEU A 180 -1.82 -6.37 -27.09
CA LEU A 180 -1.22 -5.03 -27.10
C LEU A 180 -0.23 -4.89 -25.94
N LEU A 181 1.03 -4.60 -26.26
CA LEU A 181 2.13 -4.54 -25.29
C LEU A 181 2.47 -3.12 -24.86
N SER A 182 2.37 -2.16 -25.77
CA SER A 182 2.73 -0.77 -25.48
C SER A 182 2.08 0.21 -26.47
N ILE A 183 1.97 1.46 -26.03
CA ILE A 183 1.60 2.62 -26.83
C ILE A 183 2.77 3.60 -26.83
N THR A 184 3.24 4.00 -28.02
CA THR A 184 4.34 4.96 -28.17
C THR A 184 3.82 6.27 -28.72
N MET A 185 3.99 7.36 -27.96
CA MET A 185 3.78 8.73 -28.43
C MET A 185 5.06 9.21 -29.11
N LYS A 186 5.00 9.48 -30.41
CA LYS A 186 6.20 9.84 -31.18
C LYS A 186 6.47 11.33 -31.23
N ALA A 187 7.77 11.64 -31.36
CA ALA A 187 8.32 12.95 -31.72
C ALA A 187 7.91 14.09 -30.78
N ILE A 188 7.97 13.85 -29.46
CA ILE A 188 7.79 14.91 -28.46
C ILE A 188 9.07 15.76 -28.49
N SER A 189 8.97 16.99 -28.99
CA SER A 189 10.06 17.96 -28.99
C SER A 189 9.84 19.04 -27.92
N VAL A 190 10.87 19.25 -27.09
CA VAL A 190 10.98 20.35 -26.15
C VAL A 190 12.14 21.24 -26.59
N LYS A 191 11.80 22.45 -27.04
CA LYS A 191 12.78 23.46 -27.45
C LYS A 191 12.79 24.62 -26.47
N PHE A 192 13.98 24.95 -25.97
CA PHE A 192 14.23 26.06 -25.06
C PHE A 192 15.16 27.07 -25.72
N THR A 193 14.78 28.35 -25.70
CA THR A 193 15.58 29.44 -26.29
C THR A 193 15.73 30.57 -25.27
N GLU A 194 16.97 30.83 -24.87
CA GLU A 194 17.30 31.93 -23.96
C GLU A 194 18.65 32.54 -24.35
N ASN A 195 18.75 33.87 -24.29
CA ASN A 195 19.99 34.62 -24.57
C ASN A 195 20.64 34.33 -25.95
N GLY A 196 19.85 33.95 -26.96
CA GLY A 196 20.32 33.65 -28.32
C GLY A 196 20.88 32.24 -28.52
N TYR A 197 20.80 31.39 -27.49
CA TYR A 197 21.13 29.97 -27.54
C TYR A 197 19.86 29.14 -27.61
N GLU A 198 19.88 28.09 -28.42
CA GLU A 198 18.74 27.20 -28.65
C GLU A 198 19.18 25.77 -28.33
N SER A 199 18.32 25.02 -27.63
CA SER A 199 18.51 23.58 -27.41
C SER A 199 17.18 22.88 -27.63
N GLU A 200 17.24 21.75 -28.34
CA GLU A 200 16.05 20.95 -28.64
C GLU A 200 16.28 19.49 -28.20
N ILE A 201 15.36 18.98 -27.40
CA ILE A 201 15.31 17.57 -27.01
C ILE A 201 14.12 16.94 -27.70
N ILE A 202 14.37 15.89 -28.48
CA ILE A 202 13.34 15.10 -29.15
C ILE A 202 13.38 13.69 -28.57
N SER A 203 12.25 13.21 -28.06
CA SER A 203 12.09 11.85 -27.56
C SER A 203 10.72 11.30 -27.91
N ASP A 204 10.67 9.98 -28.09
CA ASP A 204 9.42 9.23 -28.00
C ASP A 204 9.14 8.91 -26.53
N ILE A 205 7.87 8.83 -26.13
CA ILE A 205 7.45 8.35 -24.82
C ILE A 205 6.59 7.10 -25.01
N THR A 206 7.04 5.99 -24.45
CA THR A 206 6.37 4.69 -24.53
C THR A 206 5.68 4.37 -23.20
N ILE A 207 4.38 4.08 -23.28
CA ILE A 207 3.54 3.57 -22.21
C ILE A 207 3.43 2.05 -22.39
N ASN A 208 4.08 1.29 -21.51
CA ASN A 208 3.97 -0.16 -21.47
C ASN A 208 2.64 -0.53 -20.81
N ILE A 209 1.90 -1.43 -21.46
CA ILE A 209 0.66 -1.96 -20.91
C ILE A 209 1.03 -3.13 -19.99
N PRO A 210 0.71 -3.05 -18.69
CA PRO A 210 1.08 -4.11 -17.77
C PRO A 210 0.28 -5.38 -18.08
N ASP A 211 0.96 -6.51 -17.96
CA ASP A 211 0.27 -7.79 -17.94
C ASP A 211 -0.61 -7.90 -16.70
N PHE A 212 -1.90 -8.17 -16.92
CA PHE A 212 -2.85 -8.48 -15.87
C PHE A 212 -3.21 -9.96 -15.89
N PHE A 213 -2.91 -10.64 -14.78
CA PHE A 213 -3.34 -12.00 -14.50
C PHE A 213 -4.09 -11.99 -13.16
N ALA A 214 -5.42 -12.13 -13.20
CA ALA A 214 -6.18 -12.43 -11.98
C ALA A 214 -6.17 -13.94 -11.75
N LYS A 215 -5.00 -14.52 -11.41
CA LYS A 215 -5.02 -15.81 -10.71
C LYS A 215 -5.37 -15.52 -9.26
N THR A 216 -6.60 -15.88 -8.91
CA THR A 216 -7.06 -15.88 -7.52
C THR A 216 -6.20 -16.90 -6.75
N PRO A 217 -5.62 -16.55 -5.59
CA PRO A 217 -5.38 -17.52 -4.54
C PRO A 217 -6.74 -18.06 -4.11
N THR A 218 -7.22 -19.08 -4.81
CA THR A 218 -8.31 -19.95 -4.34
C THR A 218 -7.69 -20.97 -3.38
N ALA A 219 -8.52 -21.58 -2.54
CA ALA A 219 -8.17 -22.81 -1.81
C ALA A 219 -7.59 -23.90 -2.76
N GLU A 220 -8.00 -23.86 -4.04
CA GLU A 220 -7.53 -24.72 -5.14
C GLU A 220 -6.10 -24.40 -5.64
N SER A 221 -5.48 -23.31 -5.19
CA SER A 221 -4.15 -22.85 -5.66
C SER A 221 -2.99 -23.15 -4.69
N LEU A 222 -3.27 -23.86 -3.59
CA LEU A 222 -2.30 -24.14 -2.51
C LEU A 222 -1.29 -25.24 -2.91
N ASN A 223 -0.65 -25.10 -4.07
CA ASN A 223 0.37 -26.02 -4.58
C ASN A 223 1.63 -26.06 -3.68
N ASN A 224 1.84 -25.03 -2.85
CA ASN A 224 2.90 -24.93 -1.85
C ASN A 224 2.33 -24.77 -0.41
N CYS A 225 1.27 -25.52 -0.09
CA CYS A 225 0.62 -25.45 1.22
C CYS A 225 1.51 -25.96 2.36
N ALA A 226 1.69 -25.15 3.40
CA ALA A 226 2.29 -25.58 4.66
C ALA A 226 1.21 -26.08 5.63
N ILE A 227 0.14 -25.30 5.80
CA ILE A 227 -0.86 -25.49 6.86
C ILE A 227 -2.26 -25.23 6.34
N ILE A 228 -3.17 -26.16 6.61
CA ILE A 228 -4.62 -25.96 6.56
C ILE A 228 -5.15 -26.29 7.96
N ALA A 229 -5.57 -25.28 8.70
CA ALA A 229 -6.18 -25.44 10.02
C ALA A 229 -7.57 -24.80 10.02
N GLU A 230 -8.63 -25.55 10.32
CA GLU A 230 -9.94 -24.92 10.53
C GLU A 230 -10.00 -24.17 11.86
N GLY A 231 -9.18 -24.58 12.83
CA GLY A 231 -8.93 -23.86 14.08
C GLY A 231 -7.85 -22.79 13.97
N THR A 232 -7.35 -22.34 15.12
CA THR A 232 -6.36 -21.27 15.24
C THR A 232 -4.94 -21.80 15.06
N LEU A 233 -4.10 -21.08 14.29
CA LEU A 233 -2.65 -21.22 14.31
C LEU A 233 -2.08 -20.45 15.50
N VAL A 234 -1.47 -21.17 16.43
CA VAL A 234 -0.98 -20.64 17.71
C VAL A 234 0.54 -20.77 17.79
N GLN A 235 1.22 -19.68 18.14
CA GLN A 235 2.56 -19.73 18.69
C GLN A 235 2.55 -19.17 20.11
N ASN A 236 2.77 -20.05 21.08
CA ASN A 236 2.89 -19.71 22.51
C ASN A 236 4.23 -20.17 23.10
N SER A 237 5.12 -20.72 22.27
CA SER A 237 6.47 -21.17 22.60
C SER A 237 7.32 -21.24 21.32
N GLY A 238 8.63 -21.45 21.45
CA GLY A 238 9.55 -21.55 20.30
C GLY A 238 9.97 -20.18 19.80
N THR A 239 11.04 -19.65 20.39
CA THR A 239 11.57 -18.28 20.17
C THR A 239 11.38 -17.69 18.77
N ASN A 240 11.97 -18.27 17.72
CA ASN A 240 11.83 -17.79 16.35
C ASN A 240 11.33 -18.91 15.45
N THR A 241 10.05 -18.89 15.11
CA THR A 241 9.40 -19.87 14.23
C THR A 241 9.18 -19.24 12.86
N VAL A 242 9.67 -19.91 11.81
CA VAL A 242 9.46 -19.51 10.43
C VAL A 242 8.60 -20.56 9.74
N ILE A 243 7.53 -20.10 9.08
CA ILE A 243 6.70 -20.93 8.22
C ILE A 243 6.87 -20.44 6.78
N ASN A 244 7.35 -21.34 5.92
CA ASN A 244 7.53 -21.11 4.50
C ASN A 244 6.49 -21.95 3.75
N GLY A 245 5.59 -21.29 3.01
CA GLY A 245 4.48 -21.93 2.32
C GLY A 245 3.13 -21.38 2.73
N ASP A 246 2.12 -21.63 1.90
CA ASP A 246 0.81 -21.02 2.03
C ASP A 246 0.04 -21.57 3.24
N ILE A 247 -0.75 -20.70 3.85
CA ILE A 247 -1.43 -20.98 5.13
C ILE A 247 -2.90 -20.64 5.00
N TYR A 248 -3.75 -21.59 5.38
CA TYR A 248 -5.14 -21.35 5.75
C TYR A 248 -5.30 -21.64 7.25
N SER A 249 -5.93 -20.71 7.97
CA SER A 249 -6.25 -20.86 9.39
C SER A 249 -7.59 -20.21 9.74
N GLY A 250 -8.29 -20.76 10.74
CA GLY A 250 -9.48 -20.14 11.34
C GLY A 250 -9.17 -18.90 12.19
N GLY A 251 -7.89 -18.63 12.46
CA GLY A 251 -7.40 -17.50 13.25
C GLY A 251 -5.90 -17.63 13.47
N ILE A 252 -5.22 -16.57 13.88
CA ILE A 252 -3.79 -16.61 14.21
C ILE A 252 -3.56 -15.95 15.58
N SER A 253 -2.82 -16.62 16.46
CA SER A 253 -2.50 -16.11 17.79
C SER A 253 -1.02 -16.27 18.10
N VAL A 254 -0.33 -15.16 18.34
CA VAL A 254 1.07 -15.15 18.80
C VAL A 254 1.13 -14.53 20.18
N THR A 255 1.58 -15.27 21.18
CA THR A 255 1.58 -14.82 22.57
C THR A 255 2.85 -15.23 23.31
N GLY A 256 3.29 -14.40 24.25
CA GLY A 256 4.43 -14.69 25.13
C GLY A 256 5.72 -14.00 24.69
N GLU A 257 6.46 -13.49 25.67
CA GLU A 257 7.69 -12.74 25.45
C GLU A 257 8.75 -13.60 24.76
N GLY A 258 9.35 -13.05 23.70
CA GLY A 258 10.38 -13.72 22.93
C GLY A 258 9.86 -14.69 21.86
N ASN A 259 8.55 -14.91 21.76
CA ASN A 259 7.95 -15.66 20.67
C ASN A 259 7.77 -14.77 19.43
N ARG A 260 8.36 -15.19 18.32
CA ARG A 260 8.32 -14.51 17.03
C ARG A 260 7.86 -15.49 15.95
N LEU A 261 6.74 -15.20 15.29
CA LEU A 261 6.23 -15.95 14.14
C LEU A 261 6.58 -15.20 12.87
N THR A 262 7.23 -15.86 11.92
CA THR A 262 7.51 -15.26 10.61
C THR A 262 6.86 -16.06 9.49
N PHE A 263 6.04 -15.39 8.69
CA PHE A 263 5.58 -15.88 7.40
C PHE A 263 6.46 -15.27 6.31
N SER A 264 7.15 -16.10 5.53
CA SER A 264 8.03 -15.64 4.45
C SER A 264 7.53 -16.15 3.11
N ASN A 265 7.30 -15.25 2.17
CA ASN A 265 6.86 -15.60 0.80
C ASN A 265 5.63 -16.52 0.76
N SER A 266 4.62 -16.22 1.59
CA SER A 266 3.41 -17.05 1.76
C SER A 266 2.14 -16.24 1.50
N ASN A 267 1.16 -16.84 0.83
CA ASN A 267 -0.23 -16.43 0.98
C ASN A 267 -0.73 -16.86 2.36
N VAL A 268 -1.36 -15.94 3.08
CA VAL A 268 -1.90 -16.21 4.43
C VAL A 268 -3.38 -15.86 4.45
N ILE A 269 -4.22 -16.84 4.74
CA ILE A 269 -5.65 -16.65 4.94
C ILE A 269 -5.97 -16.99 6.40
N SER A 270 -6.28 -15.97 7.18
CA SER A 270 -6.85 -16.08 8.52
C SER A 270 -8.33 -15.73 8.44
N LYS A 271 -9.20 -16.72 8.56
CA LYS A 271 -10.65 -16.48 8.51
C LYS A 271 -11.21 -15.81 9.75
N GLY A 272 -10.53 -15.96 10.87
CA GLY A 272 -10.78 -15.21 12.08
C GLY A 272 -9.69 -14.18 12.32
N ASP A 273 -9.60 -13.77 13.57
CA ASP A 273 -8.75 -12.66 13.98
C ASP A 273 -7.28 -13.08 14.07
N ILE A 274 -6.40 -12.13 13.74
CA ILE A 274 -4.97 -12.21 14.02
C ILE A 274 -4.71 -11.42 15.31
N THR A 275 -4.28 -12.11 16.37
CA THR A 275 -4.01 -11.49 17.68
C THR A 275 -2.56 -11.70 18.09
N VAL A 276 -1.86 -10.62 18.44
CA VAL A 276 -0.50 -10.68 18.96
C VAL A 276 -0.46 -10.02 20.33
N SER A 277 -0.05 -10.74 21.37
CA SER A 277 -0.17 -10.28 22.77
C SER A 277 0.97 -10.75 23.68
N ASN A 278 1.01 -10.26 24.91
CA ASN A 278 1.93 -10.68 25.97
C ASN A 278 3.42 -10.71 25.55
N GLY A 279 3.85 -9.77 24.71
CA GLY A 279 5.23 -9.67 24.21
C GLY A 279 5.53 -10.46 22.95
N GLY A 280 4.54 -11.10 22.33
CA GLY A 280 4.68 -11.80 21.05
C GLY A 280 4.94 -10.86 19.88
N GLU A 281 5.51 -11.40 18.81
CA GLU A 281 5.80 -10.71 17.55
C GLU A 281 5.34 -11.54 16.35
N LEU A 282 4.58 -10.92 15.45
CA LEU A 282 4.25 -11.51 14.15
C LEU A 282 4.88 -10.68 13.04
N VAL A 283 5.62 -11.37 12.16
CA VAL A 283 6.26 -10.79 10.99
C VAL A 283 5.70 -11.43 9.73
N TYR A 284 5.09 -10.63 8.88
CA TYR A 284 4.67 -10.99 7.54
C TYR A 284 5.58 -10.27 6.55
N ASN A 285 6.47 -11.01 5.88
CA ASN A 285 7.40 -10.44 4.91
C ASN A 285 7.23 -11.13 3.56
N ALA A 286 6.25 -10.64 2.78
CA ALA A 286 5.90 -11.23 1.51
C ALA A 286 5.33 -10.16 0.55
N PRO A 287 6.19 -9.32 -0.06
CA PRO A 287 5.76 -8.20 -0.91
C PRO A 287 4.96 -8.63 -2.15
N LYS A 288 5.16 -9.87 -2.63
CA LYS A 288 4.46 -10.44 -3.78
C LYS A 288 3.16 -11.18 -3.41
N TYR A 289 2.89 -11.39 -2.12
CA TYR A 289 1.81 -12.24 -1.63
C TYR A 289 0.78 -11.43 -0.85
N GLU A 290 -0.31 -12.10 -0.49
CA GLU A 290 -1.44 -11.50 0.22
C GLU A 290 -1.65 -12.11 1.61
N LEU A 291 -2.05 -11.26 2.55
CA LEU A 291 -2.53 -11.65 3.87
C LEU A 291 -3.98 -11.19 4.03
N TRP A 292 -4.87 -12.12 4.35
CA TRP A 292 -6.29 -11.88 4.59
C TRP A 292 -6.62 -12.17 6.05
N ALA A 293 -7.32 -11.26 6.70
CA ALA A 293 -7.75 -11.40 8.09
C ALA A 293 -9.17 -10.86 8.28
N ASN A 294 -9.87 -11.38 9.29
CA ASN A 294 -11.09 -10.73 9.77
C ASN A 294 -10.73 -9.42 10.48
N LYS A 295 -10.01 -9.52 11.60
CA LYS A 295 -9.50 -8.40 12.40
C LYS A 295 -8.03 -8.60 12.69
N ILE A 296 -7.27 -7.53 12.89
CA ILE A 296 -5.89 -7.60 13.39
C ILE A 296 -5.78 -6.85 14.72
N ALA A 297 -5.25 -7.48 15.76
CA ALA A 297 -5.10 -6.90 17.09
C ALA A 297 -3.64 -6.99 17.59
N ALA A 298 -3.07 -5.84 17.94
CA ALA A 298 -1.76 -5.69 18.56
C ALA A 298 -1.91 -5.33 20.04
N GLY A 299 -1.53 -6.26 20.89
CA GLY A 299 -1.73 -6.19 22.32
C GLY A 299 -3.13 -6.59 22.74
N SER A 300 -3.45 -6.38 24.01
CA SER A 300 -4.75 -6.67 24.59
C SER A 300 -5.11 -5.60 25.62
N PRO A 301 -6.39 -5.25 25.79
CA PRO A 301 -6.81 -4.37 26.88
C PRO A 301 -6.33 -4.91 28.22
N VAL A 302 -5.86 -4.02 29.10
CA VAL A 302 -5.47 -4.41 30.47
C VAL A 302 -6.72 -4.94 31.18
N SER A 303 -6.79 -6.25 31.40
CA SER A 303 -7.79 -6.86 32.26
C SER A 303 -7.14 -7.93 33.12
N GLY A 304 -7.26 -7.79 34.44
CA GLY A 304 -6.96 -8.89 35.38
C GLY A 304 -5.50 -9.17 35.73
N GLY A 305 -4.60 -8.18 35.76
CA GLY A 305 -3.29 -8.33 36.41
C GLY A 305 -2.19 -9.08 35.63
N TYR A 306 -2.31 -9.21 34.31
CA TYR A 306 -1.21 -9.69 33.45
C TYR A 306 -0.08 -8.65 33.34
N PRO A 307 1.21 -9.07 33.34
CA PRO A 307 2.35 -8.16 33.45
C PRO A 307 2.74 -7.43 32.14
N SER A 308 2.28 -7.89 30.97
CA SER A 308 2.60 -7.27 29.68
C SER A 308 1.41 -7.39 28.72
N THR A 309 0.93 -6.25 28.21
CA THR A 309 -0.14 -6.18 27.19
C THR A 309 0.42 -5.94 25.79
N ILE A 310 1.71 -6.18 25.58
CA ILE A 310 2.44 -5.77 24.38
C ILE A 310 2.17 -6.70 23.21
N GLY A 311 1.98 -6.15 22.01
CA GLY A 311 1.99 -6.90 20.75
C GLY A 311 2.80 -6.20 19.67
N LYS A 312 3.55 -6.97 18.88
CA LYS A 312 4.37 -6.42 17.79
C LYS A 312 3.97 -7.02 16.45
N LEU A 313 3.68 -6.16 15.49
CA LEU A 313 3.33 -6.54 14.12
C LEU A 313 4.29 -5.84 13.15
N ASP A 314 4.92 -6.62 12.28
CA ASP A 314 5.67 -6.10 11.12
C ASP A 314 5.09 -6.72 9.86
N LEU A 315 4.25 -5.98 9.15
CA LEU A 315 3.45 -6.47 8.03
C LEU A 315 3.88 -5.78 6.74
N SER A 316 4.49 -6.55 5.84
CA SER A 316 5.02 -6.11 4.55
C SER A 316 4.46 -6.96 3.40
N GLY A 317 3.54 -6.38 2.64
CA GLY A 317 2.90 -7.03 1.48
C GLY A 317 1.56 -6.42 1.12
N LYS A 318 0.65 -7.22 0.58
CA LYS A 318 -0.75 -6.83 0.33
C LYS A 318 -1.64 -7.36 1.45
N ILE A 319 -2.11 -6.47 2.30
CA ILE A 319 -2.84 -6.82 3.53
C ILE A 319 -4.30 -6.44 3.35
N PHE A 320 -5.21 -7.38 3.60
CA PHE A 320 -6.65 -7.22 3.49
C PHE A 320 -7.30 -7.54 4.84
N VAL A 321 -8.03 -6.57 5.41
CA VAL A 321 -8.70 -6.71 6.71
C VAL A 321 -10.17 -6.32 6.60
N ALA A 322 -11.07 -7.22 7.02
CA ALA A 322 -12.52 -7.04 6.89
C ALA A 322 -13.09 -6.07 7.95
N ASP A 323 -12.66 -6.27 9.19
CA ASP A 323 -12.93 -5.43 10.35
C ASP A 323 -11.66 -4.62 10.68
N ASP A 324 -11.44 -4.27 11.95
CA ASP A 324 -10.43 -3.26 12.32
C ASP A 324 -9.00 -3.80 12.47
N LEU A 325 -8.03 -2.88 12.33
CA LEU A 325 -6.71 -3.01 12.95
C LEU A 325 -6.72 -2.25 14.27
N VAL A 326 -6.49 -2.95 15.38
CA VAL A 326 -6.57 -2.38 16.72
C VAL A 326 -5.22 -2.49 17.45
N LEU A 327 -4.75 -1.37 18.00
CA LEU A 327 -3.61 -1.31 18.90
C LEU A 327 -4.13 -1.11 20.33
N ASP A 328 -4.32 -2.22 21.05
CA ASP A 328 -4.86 -2.24 22.43
C ASP A 328 -3.77 -2.32 23.50
N GLY A 329 -2.53 -2.66 23.13
CA GLY A 329 -1.41 -2.81 24.07
C GLY A 329 -0.76 -1.50 24.53
N ASN A 330 0.04 -1.54 25.59
CA ASN A 330 0.72 -0.34 26.11
C ASN A 330 2.12 -0.16 25.51
N LYS A 331 2.94 0.71 26.13
CA LYS A 331 4.34 0.96 25.80
C LYS A 331 5.10 -0.29 25.35
N GLY A 332 5.66 -0.24 24.14
CA GLY A 332 6.34 -1.36 23.49
C GLY A 332 5.51 -2.08 22.44
N THR A 333 4.20 -1.81 22.39
CA THR A 333 3.32 -2.24 21.29
C THR A 333 3.64 -1.44 20.04
N SER A 334 3.87 -2.13 18.93
CA SER A 334 4.26 -1.49 17.68
C SER A 334 3.67 -2.20 16.48
N VAL A 335 3.12 -1.44 15.55
CA VAL A 335 2.64 -1.95 14.26
C VAL A 335 3.37 -1.22 13.15
N LYS A 336 4.00 -1.98 12.26
CA LYS A 336 4.62 -1.46 11.03
C LYS A 336 3.86 -1.99 9.84
N LEU A 337 3.42 -1.09 8.98
CA LEU A 337 2.72 -1.39 7.75
C LEU A 337 3.59 -0.96 6.57
N GLN A 338 3.86 -1.90 5.66
CA GLN A 338 4.71 -1.69 4.50
C GLN A 338 4.02 -2.28 3.25
N GLY A 339 4.13 -1.61 2.11
CA GLY A 339 3.42 -2.01 0.89
C GLY A 339 1.98 -1.49 0.87
N SER A 340 0.99 -2.38 0.76
CA SER A 340 -0.42 -1.99 0.60
C SER A 340 -1.32 -2.55 1.70
N TYR A 341 -2.08 -1.68 2.34
CA TYR A 341 -3.07 -2.05 3.36
C TYR A 341 -4.49 -1.68 2.88
N PHE A 342 -5.39 -2.65 2.92
CA PHE A 342 -6.77 -2.56 2.46
C PHE A 342 -7.73 -2.99 3.57
N GLY A 343 -8.27 -2.02 4.30
CA GLY A 343 -9.47 -2.21 5.09
C GLY A 343 -10.68 -2.24 4.16
N PHE A 344 -11.43 -3.36 4.11
CA PHE A 344 -12.50 -3.57 3.12
C PHE A 344 -13.89 -3.79 3.72
N GLY A 345 -14.11 -3.36 4.96
CA GLY A 345 -15.41 -3.40 5.64
C GLY A 345 -16.49 -2.53 4.99
N ASP A 346 -17.63 -2.40 5.66
CA ASP A 346 -18.73 -1.52 5.25
C ASP A 346 -18.72 -0.16 5.93
N GLY A 347 -18.06 -0.01 7.08
CA GLY A 347 -18.05 1.25 7.83
C GLY A 347 -19.40 1.64 8.42
N ASN A 348 -20.41 0.78 8.33
CA ASN A 348 -21.76 1.00 8.84
C ASN A 348 -21.91 0.49 10.27
N THR A 349 -21.11 -0.50 10.66
CA THR A 349 -21.15 -1.12 11.98
C THR A 349 -19.76 -1.27 12.57
N PRO A 350 -19.61 -1.30 13.91
CA PRO A 350 -18.32 -1.49 14.56
C PRO A 350 -17.67 -2.86 14.34
N SER A 351 -18.41 -3.87 13.87
CA SER A 351 -17.92 -5.25 13.73
C SER A 351 -17.48 -5.62 12.31
N ASN A 352 -17.57 -4.66 11.38
CA ASN A 352 -17.13 -4.81 9.99
C ASN A 352 -16.74 -3.43 9.45
N SER A 353 -16.04 -2.65 10.28
CA SER A 353 -15.73 -1.27 9.89
C SER A 353 -14.52 -1.25 8.98
N SER A 354 -13.39 -1.75 9.48
CA SER A 354 -12.05 -1.63 8.88
C SER A 354 -11.40 -0.26 9.00
N ALA A 355 -11.50 0.27 10.21
CA ALA A 355 -10.70 1.38 10.69
C ALA A 355 -9.36 0.91 11.29
N ILE A 356 -8.45 1.85 11.52
CA ILE A 356 -7.27 1.69 12.34
C ILE A 356 -7.53 2.42 13.67
N ILE A 357 -7.51 1.68 14.77
CA ILE A 357 -7.90 2.18 16.09
C ILE A 357 -6.74 2.00 17.07
N VAL A 358 -6.31 3.08 17.71
CA VAL A 358 -5.33 3.03 18.79
C VAL A 358 -6.00 3.31 20.14
N ASN A 359 -6.09 2.27 20.96
CA ASN A 359 -6.64 2.34 22.31
C ASN A 359 -5.57 2.38 23.40
N GLY A 360 -4.43 1.75 23.11
CA GLY A 360 -3.29 1.63 24.00
C GLY A 360 -2.47 2.91 24.11
N ARG A 361 -1.82 3.14 25.26
CA ARG A 361 -0.93 4.28 25.47
C ARG A 361 0.51 3.97 25.09
N ASP A 362 1.24 4.98 24.63
CA ASP A 362 2.66 4.89 24.23
C ASP A 362 2.95 3.79 23.18
N THR A 363 2.01 3.56 22.27
CA THR A 363 2.18 2.63 21.14
C THR A 363 2.99 3.28 20.02
N ALA A 364 3.31 2.51 18.98
CA ALA A 364 3.90 3.05 17.75
C ALA A 364 3.16 2.50 16.52
N LEU A 365 2.83 3.40 15.59
CA LEU A 365 2.25 3.06 14.30
C LEU A 365 3.13 3.64 13.19
N ASP A 366 3.84 2.76 12.49
CA ASP A 366 4.71 3.13 11.38
C ASP A 366 4.04 2.82 10.04
N ILE A 367 3.73 3.88 9.30
CA ILE A 367 3.13 3.90 7.96
C ILE A 367 4.09 4.48 6.92
N SER A 368 5.36 4.72 7.28
CA SER A 368 6.33 5.45 6.45
C SER A 368 6.68 4.74 5.15
N LYS A 369 6.45 3.43 5.09
CA LYS A 369 6.73 2.57 3.94
C LYS A 369 5.45 2.00 3.30
N LEU A 370 4.30 2.59 3.57
CA LEU A 370 3.10 2.29 2.81
C LEU A 370 3.17 2.96 1.43
N ASP A 371 2.91 2.18 0.41
CA ASP A 371 2.62 2.65 -0.95
C ASP A 371 1.13 2.98 -1.09
N ARG A 372 0.28 2.26 -0.35
CA ARG A 372 -1.17 2.46 -0.37
C ARG A 372 -1.81 2.16 0.98
N LEU A 373 -2.64 3.08 1.45
CA LEU A 373 -3.58 2.85 2.55
C LEU A 373 -4.99 3.08 2.04
N SER A 374 -5.83 2.06 2.07
CA SER A 374 -7.25 2.24 1.79
C SER A 374 -8.11 1.68 2.91
N LEU A 375 -8.97 2.52 3.47
CA LEU A 375 -9.78 2.19 4.63
C LEU A 375 -11.24 2.44 4.32
N ALA A 376 -11.97 1.36 4.22
CA ALA A 376 -13.37 1.32 3.92
C ALA A 376 -14.29 1.80 5.05
N GLY A 377 -13.77 1.82 6.28
CA GLY A 377 -14.52 2.07 7.50
C GLY A 377 -14.15 3.33 8.23
N VAL A 378 -14.92 3.60 9.28
CA VAL A 378 -14.70 4.67 10.24
C VAL A 378 -14.65 4.11 11.66
N SER A 379 -14.01 4.83 12.56
CA SER A 379 -13.94 4.44 13.96
C SER A 379 -15.31 4.62 14.63
N PHE A 380 -15.57 3.87 15.70
CA PHE A 380 -16.80 3.98 16.47
C PHE A 380 -16.49 4.19 17.95
N ILE A 381 -17.23 5.10 18.59
CA ILE A 381 -17.27 5.19 20.04
C ILE A 381 -18.24 4.11 20.53
N SER A 382 -17.73 3.13 21.25
CA SER A 382 -18.57 2.17 21.96
C SER A 382 -18.88 2.72 23.34
N ILE A 383 -20.14 3.09 23.54
CA ILE A 383 -20.66 3.50 24.84
C ILE A 383 -21.20 2.27 25.54
N ALA A 384 -20.49 1.76 26.55
CA ALA A 384 -21.01 0.77 27.48
C ALA A 384 -21.39 1.45 28.81
N GLY A 385 -22.65 1.35 29.20
CA GLY A 385 -23.17 1.92 30.45
C GLY A 385 -24.49 1.29 30.89
N GLN A 386 -24.89 1.58 32.13
CA GLN A 386 -26.23 1.28 32.66
C GLN A 386 -27.07 2.55 32.50
N GLY A 387 -28.23 2.47 31.84
CA GLY A 387 -29.16 3.60 31.77
C GLY A 387 -29.62 3.99 33.18
N LEU A 388 -29.42 5.24 33.59
CA LEU A 388 -29.69 5.67 34.98
C LEU A 388 -31.18 5.74 35.37
N ASN A 389 -32.11 5.55 34.43
CA ASN A 389 -33.53 5.82 34.65
C ASN A 389 -34.47 4.63 34.33
N GLU A 390 -33.98 3.40 34.19
CA GLU A 390 -34.86 2.25 33.91
C GLU A 390 -34.88 1.25 35.06
N ILE A 391 -36.03 1.17 35.75
CA ILE A 391 -36.37 -0.02 36.55
C ILE A 391 -36.41 -1.20 35.56
N GLY A 392 -35.39 -2.04 35.56
CA GLY A 392 -35.26 -3.15 34.61
C GLY A 392 -34.03 -3.13 33.70
N GLY A 393 -33.16 -2.10 33.79
CA GLY A 393 -31.75 -2.10 33.38
C GLY A 393 -31.40 -2.79 32.06
N GLU A 394 -31.86 -2.27 30.92
CA GLU A 394 -31.27 -2.66 29.64
C GLU A 394 -29.90 -2.00 29.44
N SER A 395 -28.93 -2.79 28.98
CA SER A 395 -27.60 -2.30 28.61
C SER A 395 -27.72 -1.57 27.27
N TYR A 396 -27.57 -0.25 27.26
CA TYR A 396 -27.48 0.51 26.02
C TYR A 396 -26.04 0.48 25.50
N SER A 397 -25.85 -0.11 24.32
CA SER A 397 -24.67 0.07 23.48
C SER A 397 -25.10 0.74 22.18
N VAL A 398 -25.06 2.07 22.13
CA VAL A 398 -25.22 2.81 20.87
C VAL A 398 -23.82 3.09 20.33
N PRO A 399 -23.43 2.47 19.21
CA PRO A 399 -22.19 2.84 18.54
C PRO A 399 -22.37 4.22 17.90
N ILE A 400 -21.46 5.14 18.19
CA ILE A 400 -21.44 6.46 17.57
C ILE A 400 -20.36 6.47 16.50
N PRO A 401 -20.71 6.61 15.21
CA PRO A 401 -19.72 6.71 14.14
C PRO A 401 -18.91 7.98 14.30
N MET A 402 -17.59 7.84 14.22
CA MET A 402 -16.65 8.93 14.19
C MET A 402 -16.37 9.33 12.73
N GLY A 403 -15.64 10.43 12.55
CA GLY A 403 -15.30 11.01 11.26
C GLY A 403 -13.92 10.61 10.79
N GLU A 404 -13.26 9.66 11.46
CA GLU A 404 -11.90 9.21 11.16
C GLU A 404 -11.85 7.72 10.85
N SER A 405 -11.08 7.35 9.83
CA SER A 405 -10.70 5.96 9.56
C SER A 405 -9.47 5.54 10.34
N LEU A 406 -8.66 6.49 10.79
CA LEU A 406 -7.53 6.27 11.68
C LEU A 406 -7.73 7.14 12.91
N SER A 407 -7.96 6.54 14.08
CA SER A 407 -8.26 7.27 15.30
C SER A 407 -7.43 6.79 16.48
N VAL A 408 -7.32 7.67 17.46
CA VAL A 408 -6.88 7.29 18.82
C VAL A 408 -8.02 7.49 19.80
N LYS A 409 -8.00 6.75 20.90
CA LYS A 409 -9.06 6.75 21.91
C LYS A 409 -9.47 8.14 22.39
N SER A 410 -8.54 9.08 22.53
CA SER A 410 -8.84 10.45 22.96
C SER A 410 -9.61 11.29 21.94
N ASN A 411 -9.61 10.91 20.66
CA ASN A 411 -10.38 11.63 19.64
C ASN A 411 -11.89 11.63 19.91
N GLN A 412 -12.38 10.67 20.70
CA GLN A 412 -13.77 10.65 21.19
C GLN A 412 -14.19 11.97 21.87
N LEU A 413 -13.23 12.73 22.44
CA LEU A 413 -13.49 14.02 23.09
C LEU A 413 -13.90 15.11 22.09
N ALA A 414 -13.50 15.00 20.82
CA ALA A 414 -13.95 15.91 19.77
C ALA A 414 -15.46 15.76 19.50
N TYR A 415 -16.05 14.62 19.85
CA TYR A 415 -17.44 14.29 19.57
C TYR A 415 -18.40 14.63 20.70
N LEU A 416 -17.90 15.28 21.74
CA LEU A 416 -18.74 15.90 22.76
C LEU A 416 -19.42 17.14 22.17
N VAL A 417 -20.71 17.30 22.46
CA VAL A 417 -21.45 18.52 22.11
C VAL A 417 -20.72 19.72 22.77
N PRO A 418 -20.38 20.78 22.01
CA PRO A 418 -19.72 21.96 22.56
C PRO A 418 -20.52 22.58 23.72
N ASP A 419 -19.81 23.10 24.73
CA ASP A 419 -20.41 23.64 25.96
C ASP A 419 -21.43 24.76 25.66
N GLU A 420 -21.15 25.58 24.64
CA GLU A 420 -22.02 26.66 24.15
C GLU A 420 -23.33 26.19 23.51
N CYS A 421 -23.47 24.88 23.23
CA CYS A 421 -24.67 24.29 22.64
C CYS A 421 -25.59 23.66 23.68
N ILE A 422 -25.21 23.56 24.95
CA ILE A 422 -26.01 22.89 25.99
C ILE A 422 -26.31 23.81 27.18
N ASN A 423 -27.36 23.49 27.93
CA ASN A 423 -27.74 24.23 29.14
C ASN A 423 -26.84 23.98 30.37
N TYR A 424 -25.68 23.35 30.18
CA TYR A 424 -24.71 23.03 31.24
C TYR A 424 -23.39 23.75 30.99
N PRO A 425 -22.63 24.08 32.06
CA PRO A 425 -21.42 24.90 31.94
C PRO A 425 -20.24 24.19 31.25
N SER A 426 -20.28 22.87 31.13
CA SER A 426 -19.22 22.08 30.51
C SER A 426 -19.73 20.73 30.01
N ASN A 427 -19.01 20.14 29.06
CA ASN A 427 -19.17 18.76 28.64
C ASN A 427 -17.83 18.02 28.72
N PRO A 428 -17.68 17.04 29.64
CA PRO A 428 -18.71 16.48 30.50
C PRO A 428 -19.14 17.40 31.66
N TYR A 429 -20.30 17.12 32.25
CA TYR A 429 -20.77 17.77 33.49
C TYR A 429 -21.00 16.77 34.62
N ILE A 430 -20.79 17.23 35.85
CA ILE A 430 -21.03 16.47 37.08
C ILE A 430 -22.32 16.98 37.72
N PHE A 431 -23.15 16.08 38.22
CA PHE A 431 -24.39 16.43 38.92
C PHE A 431 -24.67 15.48 40.09
N SER A 432 -25.47 16.00 41.03
CA SER A 432 -25.94 15.28 42.22
C SER A 432 -27.46 15.41 42.26
N GLY A 433 -28.18 14.29 42.36
CA GLY A 433 -29.65 14.28 42.36
C GLY A 433 -30.29 13.93 41.00
N PRO A 434 -31.55 14.34 40.75
CA PRO A 434 -32.25 14.04 39.49
C PRO A 434 -31.60 14.78 38.30
N ILE A 435 -31.69 14.18 37.11
CA ILE A 435 -31.15 14.74 35.86
C ILE A 435 -32.07 15.88 35.39
N ASP A 436 -31.55 17.11 35.31
CA ASP A 436 -32.27 18.18 34.61
C ASP A 436 -32.37 17.86 33.11
N PRO A 437 -33.50 18.17 32.45
CA PRO A 437 -33.65 17.92 31.02
C PRO A 437 -32.49 18.55 30.22
N LEU A 438 -31.83 17.73 29.40
CA LEU A 438 -30.81 18.20 28.48
C LEU A 438 -31.48 19.07 27.41
N VAL A 439 -31.11 20.33 27.34
CA VAL A 439 -31.52 21.27 26.29
C VAL A 439 -30.31 21.54 25.41
N CYS A 440 -30.47 21.34 24.10
CA CYS A 440 -29.46 21.69 23.12
C CYS A 440 -29.96 22.81 22.21
N GLU A 441 -29.09 23.76 21.90
CA GLU A 441 -29.29 24.84 20.93
C GLU A 441 -28.60 24.45 19.60
N PRO A 442 -29.27 23.73 18.68
CA PRO A 442 -28.66 23.22 17.46
C PRO A 442 -28.32 24.33 16.45
N ASP A 443 -28.86 25.53 16.63
CA ASP A 443 -28.60 26.70 15.77
C ASP A 443 -27.35 27.50 16.16
N THR A 444 -26.65 27.11 17.23
CA THR A 444 -25.37 27.71 17.63
C THR A 444 -24.33 27.55 16.53
N VAL A 445 -23.67 28.65 16.17
CA VAL A 445 -22.62 28.72 15.15
C VAL A 445 -21.30 28.28 15.77
N LEU A 446 -20.70 27.21 15.23
CA LEU A 446 -19.45 26.65 15.74
C LEU A 446 -18.24 27.21 15.00
N TRP A 447 -18.29 27.26 13.66
CA TRP A 447 -17.16 27.67 12.83
C TRP A 447 -17.62 28.48 11.62
N GLY A 448 -17.16 29.73 11.55
CA GLY A 448 -17.53 30.65 10.46
C GLY A 448 -19.05 30.86 10.43
N THR A 449 -19.71 30.28 9.43
CA THR A 449 -21.18 30.34 9.29
C THR A 449 -21.87 28.99 9.55
N LYS A 450 -21.13 27.95 9.93
CA LYS A 450 -21.64 26.59 10.09
C LYS A 450 -22.16 26.38 11.50
N LYS A 451 -23.40 25.89 11.60
CA LYS A 451 -24.11 25.60 12.85
C LYS A 451 -23.93 24.15 13.26
N LEU A 452 -24.20 23.84 14.53
CA LEU A 452 -24.25 22.46 15.00
C LEU A 452 -25.26 21.62 14.18
N SER A 453 -26.42 22.17 13.85
CA SER A 453 -27.46 21.52 13.06
C SER A 453 -27.00 21.10 11.67
N ASP A 454 -26.10 21.86 11.04
CA ASP A 454 -25.53 21.54 9.73
C ASP A 454 -24.72 20.24 9.80
N TYR A 455 -23.96 20.05 10.89
CA TYR A 455 -23.22 18.82 11.14
C TYR A 455 -24.13 17.67 11.59
N LEU A 456 -25.26 17.94 12.26
CA LEU A 456 -26.22 16.86 12.54
C LEU A 456 -27.02 16.45 11.28
N GLY A 457 -26.76 17.02 10.11
CA GLY A 457 -27.46 16.73 8.86
C GLY A 457 -28.83 17.39 8.79
N GLY A 458 -28.89 18.67 9.19
CA GLY A 458 -30.11 19.47 9.23
C GLY A 458 -31.04 19.07 10.38
N GLY A 459 -30.47 18.72 11.54
CA GLY A 459 -31.22 18.28 12.73
C GLY A 459 -31.77 16.85 12.67
N LYS A 460 -31.35 16.04 11.69
CA LYS A 460 -31.71 14.61 11.59
C LYS A 460 -30.87 13.70 12.48
N GLY A 461 -29.69 14.18 12.90
CA GLY A 461 -28.83 13.53 13.88
C GLY A 461 -29.41 13.68 15.29
N GLU A 462 -28.80 12.97 16.24
CA GLU A 462 -29.26 12.90 17.62
C GLU A 462 -28.18 13.41 18.57
N ILE A 463 -28.59 13.69 19.80
CA ILE A 463 -27.68 13.97 20.91
C ILE A 463 -27.92 12.90 21.97
N LYS A 464 -26.86 12.25 22.43
CA LYS A 464 -26.96 11.17 23.42
C LYS A 464 -26.07 11.44 24.62
N ALA A 465 -26.67 11.38 25.80
CA ALA A 465 -25.96 11.48 27.06
C ALA A 465 -25.58 10.08 27.58
N LEU A 466 -24.29 9.87 27.85
CA LEU A 466 -23.77 8.73 28.58
C LEU A 466 -23.54 9.12 30.03
N TYR A 467 -24.10 8.34 30.94
CA TYR A 467 -23.94 8.57 32.36
C TYR A 467 -23.04 7.53 33.01
N LYS A 468 -22.18 7.98 33.93
CA LYS A 468 -21.36 7.12 34.78
C LYS A 468 -21.43 7.57 36.23
N ASN A 469 -21.45 6.62 37.16
CA ASN A 469 -21.34 6.93 38.57
C ASN A 469 -19.88 7.28 38.90
N ILE A 470 -19.65 8.40 39.57
CA ILE A 470 -18.35 8.74 40.16
C ILE A 470 -18.30 8.24 41.60
N SER A 471 -19.37 8.46 42.36
CA SER A 471 -19.54 8.05 43.74
C SER A 471 -20.98 7.62 44.02
N GLU A 472 -21.33 7.31 45.27
CA GLU A 472 -22.70 6.96 45.66
C GLU A 472 -23.72 8.07 45.35
N ASN A 473 -23.29 9.34 45.34
CA ASN A 473 -24.18 10.50 45.18
C ASN A 473 -23.85 11.40 43.99
N GLU A 474 -22.71 11.20 43.32
CA GLU A 474 -22.28 12.02 42.19
C GLU A 474 -22.18 11.19 40.92
N LYS A 475 -22.67 11.77 39.83
CA LYS A 475 -22.66 11.17 38.50
C LYS A 475 -22.06 12.15 37.51
N ILE A 476 -21.46 11.62 36.45
CA ILE A 476 -20.93 12.37 35.33
C ILE A 476 -21.69 12.01 34.06
N ALA A 477 -22.01 13.03 33.27
CA ALA A 477 -22.66 12.90 31.98
C ALA A 477 -21.72 13.38 30.86
N TYR A 478 -21.58 12.56 29.82
CA TYR A 478 -20.91 12.89 28.58
C TYR A 478 -21.95 13.01 27.49
N VAL A 479 -22.09 14.17 26.88
CA VAL A 479 -23.12 14.43 25.86
C VAL A 479 -22.48 14.36 24.48
N PHE A 480 -22.80 13.34 23.69
CA PHE A 480 -22.20 13.11 22.38
C PHE A 480 -23.12 13.56 21.24
N MET A 481 -22.48 14.05 20.16
CA MET A 481 -23.12 14.23 18.86
C MET A 481 -23.23 12.87 18.14
N VAL A 482 -24.42 12.55 17.66
CA VAL A 482 -24.68 11.37 16.82
C VAL A 482 -25.10 11.85 15.44
N PHE A 483 -24.19 11.75 14.49
CA PHE A 483 -24.40 12.23 13.14
C PHE A 483 -25.39 11.32 12.40
N SER A 484 -26.23 11.92 11.55
CA SER A 484 -27.16 11.16 10.71
C SER A 484 -26.46 10.32 9.65
N LYS A 485 -25.23 10.70 9.28
CA LYS A 485 -24.33 9.94 8.40
C LYS A 485 -22.87 10.27 8.69
N HIS A 486 -21.95 9.39 8.29
CA HIS A 486 -20.52 9.58 8.52
C HIS A 486 -19.95 10.80 7.78
N GLU A 487 -20.51 11.23 6.64
CA GLU A 487 -19.97 12.37 5.89
C GLU A 487 -20.06 13.67 6.69
N TYR A 488 -21.09 13.79 7.54
CA TYR A 488 -21.19 14.91 8.45
C TYR A 488 -20.19 14.81 9.61
N ALA A 489 -19.93 13.59 10.12
CA ALA A 489 -18.87 13.36 11.10
C ALA A 489 -17.50 13.71 10.52
N ASN A 490 -17.24 13.36 9.26
CA ASN A 490 -16.02 13.70 8.52
C ASN A 490 -15.85 15.21 8.39
N ALA A 491 -16.92 15.90 7.98
CA ALA A 491 -16.93 17.36 7.84
C ALA A 491 -16.73 18.08 9.17
N TYR A 492 -17.41 17.62 10.23
CA TYR A 492 -17.26 18.14 11.59
C TYR A 492 -15.81 17.98 12.06
N PHE A 493 -15.26 16.78 11.94
CA PHE A 493 -13.93 16.48 12.44
C PHE A 493 -12.83 17.25 11.71
N ARG A 494 -12.96 17.41 10.39
CA ARG A 494 -12.03 18.24 9.60
C ARG A 494 -12.00 19.68 10.10
N ASP A 495 -13.17 20.26 10.34
CA ASP A 495 -13.29 21.64 10.81
C ASP A 495 -12.86 21.77 12.28
N TYR A 496 -13.12 20.76 13.13
CA TYR A 496 -12.59 20.65 14.49
C TYR A 496 -11.05 20.61 14.50
N PHE A 497 -10.45 19.77 13.66
CA PHE A 497 -9.00 19.68 13.52
C PHE A 497 -8.39 20.99 13.05
N ALA A 498 -9.02 21.68 12.10
CA ALA A 498 -8.56 22.98 11.63
C ALA A 498 -8.59 24.06 12.74
N ALA A 499 -9.57 24.00 13.64
CA ALA A 499 -9.69 24.93 14.77
C ALA A 499 -8.76 24.58 15.94
N TYR A 500 -8.48 23.29 16.16
CA TYR A 500 -7.76 22.78 17.34
C TYR A 500 -6.65 21.76 17.00
N PRO A 501 -5.72 22.05 16.07
CA PRO A 501 -4.74 21.07 15.62
C PRO A 501 -3.81 20.60 16.75
N GLU A 502 -3.35 21.53 17.60
CA GLU A 502 -2.46 21.25 18.73
C GLU A 502 -3.09 20.32 19.77
N LYS A 503 -4.42 20.41 19.99
CA LYS A 503 -5.13 19.51 20.91
C LYS A 503 -5.14 18.08 20.37
N ILE A 504 -5.42 17.92 19.08
CA ILE A 504 -5.42 16.60 18.43
C ILE A 504 -4.01 16.00 18.42
N GLU A 505 -2.98 16.82 18.19
CA GLU A 505 -1.58 16.39 18.29
C GLU A 505 -1.20 15.94 19.70
N GLN A 506 -1.59 16.71 20.72
CA GLN A 506 -1.40 16.31 22.12
C GLN A 506 -2.12 14.99 22.43
N TYR A 507 -3.34 14.82 21.93
CA TYR A 507 -4.11 13.57 22.08
C TYR A 507 -3.43 12.40 21.39
N LEU A 508 -2.96 12.58 20.16
CA LEU A 508 -2.27 11.56 19.39
C LEU A 508 -0.98 11.10 20.07
N SER A 509 -0.15 12.05 20.49
CA SER A 509 1.18 11.78 21.10
C SER A 509 1.11 11.02 22.44
N LEU A 510 0.00 11.10 23.17
CA LEU A 510 -0.23 10.31 24.39
C LEU A 510 -0.50 8.82 24.11
N TYR A 511 -0.94 8.48 22.90
CA TYR A 511 -1.39 7.13 22.55
C TYR A 511 -0.47 6.45 21.56
N THR A 512 0.03 7.16 20.55
CA THR A 512 0.88 6.57 19.52
C THR A 512 1.94 7.53 19.00
N ALA A 513 3.14 7.00 18.82
CA ALA A 513 4.12 7.57 17.92
C ALA A 513 3.74 7.21 16.48
N LEU A 514 3.19 8.18 15.75
CA LEU A 514 2.81 8.04 14.35
C LEU A 514 3.98 8.48 13.46
N SER A 515 4.35 7.66 12.47
CA SER A 515 5.39 8.04 11.52
C SER A 515 4.87 9.03 10.45
N GLY A 516 5.79 9.58 9.66
CA GLY A 516 5.42 10.19 8.39
C GLY A 516 4.90 9.19 7.37
N LYS A 517 4.39 9.70 6.25
CA LYS A 517 3.93 8.93 5.07
C LYS A 517 5.00 9.03 3.97
N SER A 518 5.15 8.00 3.14
CA SER A 518 5.96 8.08 1.91
C SER A 518 5.41 9.15 0.95
N SER A 519 6.27 9.90 0.26
CA SER A 519 5.86 10.97 -0.67
C SER A 519 4.76 10.52 -1.63
N ASP A 520 4.93 9.33 -2.20
CA ASP A 520 4.09 8.79 -3.27
C ASP A 520 2.95 7.89 -2.75
N ALA A 521 2.81 7.74 -1.42
CA ALA A 521 1.78 6.89 -0.84
C ALA A 521 0.37 7.39 -1.17
N TYR A 522 -0.49 6.51 -1.67
CA TYR A 522 -1.88 6.80 -1.99
C TYR A 522 -2.82 6.45 -0.84
N PHE A 523 -3.59 7.43 -0.36
CA PHE A 523 -4.53 7.26 0.76
C PHE A 523 -5.97 7.42 0.26
N ASP A 524 -6.78 6.38 0.41
CA ASP A 524 -8.18 6.32 -0.02
C ASP A 524 -9.08 5.82 1.13
N THR A 525 -9.65 6.73 1.91
CA THR A 525 -10.25 6.42 3.21
C THR A 525 -11.64 7.05 3.39
N ALA A 526 -12.57 6.26 3.93
CA ALA A 526 -13.97 6.66 4.17
C ALA A 526 -14.12 7.76 5.22
N GLY A 527 -13.19 7.85 6.17
CA GLY A 527 -13.04 8.89 7.18
C GLY A 527 -11.68 9.58 7.08
N ASN A 528 -11.52 10.67 7.82
CA ASN A 528 -10.26 11.40 7.89
C ASN A 528 -9.13 10.51 8.47
N THR A 529 -7.90 10.76 8.06
CA THR A 529 -6.69 10.13 8.61
C THR A 529 -5.60 11.16 8.87
N PHE A 530 -4.47 10.74 9.42
CA PHE A 530 -3.37 11.65 9.74
C PHE A 530 -2.01 11.02 9.44
N TYR A 531 -1.01 11.89 9.30
CA TYR A 531 0.41 11.53 9.28
C TYR A 531 1.23 12.69 9.83
N VAL A 532 2.50 12.43 10.18
CA VAL A 532 3.44 13.47 10.59
C VAL A 532 4.24 13.94 9.36
N SER A 533 4.18 15.25 9.04
CA SER A 533 4.88 15.80 7.87
C SER A 533 6.39 15.97 8.14
N ASN A 534 7.21 15.18 7.45
CA ASN A 534 8.69 15.22 7.37
C ASN A 534 9.53 15.04 8.66
N ALA A 535 9.92 13.79 8.91
CA ALA A 535 11.23 13.42 9.48
C ALA A 535 12.36 13.59 8.43
N GLY A 536 12.48 14.79 7.88
CA GLY A 536 13.40 15.17 6.82
C GLY A 536 14.54 16.06 7.32
N GLY A 537 15.15 15.73 8.46
CA GLY A 537 16.51 16.15 8.78
C GLY A 537 16.75 17.57 9.30
N ILE A 538 15.84 18.20 10.05
CA ILE A 538 16.16 19.21 11.11
C ILE A 538 15.06 19.11 12.20
N PRO A 539 15.39 18.93 13.50
CA PRO A 539 14.42 18.60 14.55
C PRO A 539 13.83 19.84 15.21
N GLU A 540 12.85 20.51 14.60
CA GLU A 540 12.18 21.62 15.29
C GLU A 540 10.66 21.76 15.17
N ASP A 541 9.92 21.01 14.32
CA ASP A 541 8.43 20.94 14.43
C ASP A 541 7.85 19.76 13.61
N ASP A 542 7.68 18.59 14.24
CA ASP A 542 6.91 17.48 13.65
C ASP A 542 5.43 17.88 13.58
N LYS A 543 4.95 18.43 12.44
CA LYS A 543 3.55 18.86 12.33
C LYS A 543 2.62 17.73 11.92
N LEU A 544 1.61 17.48 12.76
CA LEU A 544 0.50 16.59 12.44
C LEU A 544 -0.31 17.16 11.27
N THR A 545 -0.50 16.36 10.22
CA THR A 545 -1.27 16.72 9.04
C THR A 545 -2.45 15.78 8.86
N LEU A 546 -3.63 16.35 8.61
CA LEU A 546 -4.86 15.62 8.32
C LEU A 546 -4.96 15.34 6.80
N ILE A 547 -5.32 14.11 6.46
CA ILE A 547 -5.74 13.70 5.12
C ILE A 547 -7.27 13.56 5.15
N PRO A 548 -8.00 14.40 4.39
CA PRO A 548 -9.46 14.33 4.35
C PRO A 548 -9.95 13.01 3.75
N ALA A 549 -11.14 12.59 4.19
CA ALA A 549 -11.84 11.47 3.57
C ALA A 549 -12.07 11.69 2.06
N ASN A 550 -11.96 10.63 1.27
CA ASN A 550 -12.25 10.61 -0.16
C ASN A 550 -13.09 9.36 -0.52
N GLU A 551 -14.04 9.54 -1.45
CA GLU A 551 -15.16 8.61 -1.67
C GLU A 551 -14.75 7.28 -2.34
N LYS A 552 -15.45 6.19 -1.97
CA LYS A 552 -15.02 4.80 -2.09
C LYS A 552 -15.81 4.01 -3.15
N VAL A 553 -15.14 3.33 -4.08
CA VAL A 553 -15.78 2.50 -5.14
C VAL A 553 -15.29 1.04 -5.20
N TRP A 554 -14.28 0.64 -4.40
CA TRP A 554 -13.53 -0.61 -4.66
C TRP A 554 -13.90 -1.85 -3.81
N THR A 555 -14.68 -1.73 -2.74
CA THR A 555 -14.77 -2.83 -1.75
C THR A 555 -15.63 -4.04 -2.13
N ASP A 556 -16.60 -3.88 -3.02
CA ASP A 556 -17.60 -4.93 -3.25
C ASP A 556 -16.96 -6.20 -3.83
N GLY A 557 -16.02 -6.06 -4.77
CA GLY A 557 -15.26 -7.18 -5.32
C GLY A 557 -14.38 -7.88 -4.27
N VAL A 558 -13.76 -7.10 -3.37
CA VAL A 558 -12.90 -7.63 -2.30
C VAL A 558 -13.72 -8.39 -1.25
N LYS A 559 -14.89 -7.87 -0.86
CA LYS A 559 -15.83 -8.56 0.04
C LYS A 559 -16.33 -9.88 -0.54
N ALA A 560 -16.74 -9.87 -1.81
CA ALA A 560 -17.19 -11.07 -2.50
C ALA A 560 -16.06 -12.11 -2.62
N ARG A 561 -14.83 -11.66 -2.84
CA ARG A 561 -13.64 -12.53 -2.85
C ARG A 561 -13.40 -13.13 -1.47
N TYR A 562 -13.41 -12.32 -0.41
CA TYR A 562 -13.21 -12.78 0.95
C TYR A 562 -14.29 -13.79 1.39
N SER A 563 -15.56 -13.58 1.03
CA SER A 563 -16.65 -14.50 1.41
C SER A 563 -16.53 -15.88 0.77
N ARG A 564 -15.92 -16.00 -0.42
CA ARG A 564 -15.68 -17.28 -1.12
C ARG A 564 -14.45 -18.03 -0.64
N MET A 565 -13.54 -17.38 0.08
CA MET A 565 -12.44 -18.12 0.71
C MET A 565 -13.09 -19.05 1.76
N THR A 566 -12.98 -20.35 1.62
CA THR A 566 -13.46 -21.33 2.62
C THR A 566 -12.33 -22.29 2.93
N SER A 567 -12.51 -23.12 3.96
CA SER A 567 -11.51 -24.13 4.32
C SER A 567 -11.29 -25.06 3.13
N PRO A 568 -10.04 -25.21 2.63
CA PRO A 568 -9.71 -26.20 1.63
C PRO A 568 -9.70 -27.63 2.19
N PHE A 569 -9.90 -27.84 3.50
CA PHE A 569 -9.67 -29.14 4.13
C PHE A 569 -10.42 -30.28 3.40
N GLY A 570 -11.71 -30.08 3.11
CA GLY A 570 -12.55 -31.06 2.40
C GLY A 570 -12.17 -31.29 0.94
N ASP A 571 -11.40 -30.38 0.31
CA ASP A 571 -10.93 -30.54 -1.07
C ASP A 571 -9.71 -31.48 -1.14
N PHE A 572 -8.98 -31.61 -0.03
CA PHE A 572 -7.78 -32.44 0.09
C PHE A 572 -8.04 -33.76 0.81
N VAL A 573 -8.97 -33.77 1.78
CA VAL A 573 -9.16 -34.89 2.71
C VAL A 573 -10.51 -35.54 2.49
N ASN A 574 -10.51 -36.88 2.38
CA ASN A 574 -11.75 -37.66 2.47
C ASN A 574 -12.25 -37.64 3.92
N GLU A 575 -13.09 -36.67 4.23
CA GLU A 575 -13.62 -36.47 5.57
C GLU A 575 -14.46 -37.64 6.07
N GLU A 576 -15.16 -38.36 5.19
CA GLU A 576 -15.94 -39.54 5.57
C GLU A 576 -15.03 -40.65 6.11
N ALA A 577 -13.93 -40.95 5.40
CA ALA A 577 -12.95 -41.92 5.84
C ALA A 577 -12.24 -41.49 7.13
N LEU A 578 -11.90 -40.20 7.25
CA LEU A 578 -11.26 -39.65 8.45
C LEU A 578 -12.18 -39.72 9.68
N ASN A 579 -13.45 -39.33 9.54
CA ASN A 579 -14.42 -39.34 10.63
C ASN A 579 -14.86 -40.76 11.04
N ALA A 580 -14.70 -41.75 10.14
CA ALA A 580 -14.97 -43.15 10.44
C ALA A 580 -13.90 -43.80 11.34
N LEU A 581 -12.75 -43.15 11.56
CA LEU A 581 -11.72 -43.65 12.46
C LEU A 581 -12.20 -43.64 13.92
N PRO A 582 -12.00 -44.72 14.70
CA PRO A 582 -12.29 -44.70 16.13
C PRO A 582 -11.51 -43.60 16.85
N ALA A 583 -12.06 -43.07 17.94
CA ALA A 583 -11.37 -42.09 18.77
C ALA A 583 -10.01 -42.63 19.26
N GLU A 584 -9.02 -41.75 19.39
CA GLU A 584 -7.63 -42.07 19.80
C GLU A 584 -6.86 -42.96 18.81
N THR A 585 -7.33 -43.10 17.57
CA THR A 585 -6.61 -43.82 16.51
C THR A 585 -5.56 -42.95 15.86
N GLU A 586 -4.38 -43.51 15.59
CA GLU A 586 -3.33 -42.92 14.76
C GLU A 586 -2.78 -43.97 13.80
N LEU A 587 -2.77 -43.63 12.51
CA LEU A 587 -2.30 -44.45 11.42
C LEU A 587 -0.98 -43.86 10.90
N ASN A 588 0.08 -44.65 10.93
CA ASN A 588 1.38 -44.31 10.37
C ASN A 588 1.52 -45.00 9.02
N PHE A 589 1.42 -44.22 7.94
CA PHE A 589 1.53 -44.72 6.57
C PHE A 589 3.00 -44.83 6.17
N VAL A 590 3.40 -46.01 5.70
CA VAL A 590 4.78 -46.33 5.35
C VAL A 590 4.95 -46.61 3.86
N ASP A 591 6.17 -46.43 3.36
CA ASP A 591 6.60 -46.94 2.06
C ASP A 591 6.96 -48.44 2.10
N ASP A 592 7.37 -48.99 0.96
CA ASP A 592 7.80 -50.40 0.84
C ASP A 592 9.03 -50.74 1.70
N ASN A 593 9.77 -49.74 2.19
CA ASN A 593 10.92 -49.88 3.07
C ASN A 593 10.58 -49.67 4.56
N ASN A 594 9.28 -49.66 4.93
CA ASN A 594 8.77 -49.37 6.28
C ASN A 594 9.13 -47.97 6.82
N LYS A 595 9.40 -47.00 5.95
CA LYS A 595 9.67 -45.62 6.34
C LYS A 595 8.35 -44.84 6.42
N THR A 596 8.05 -44.23 7.56
CA THR A 596 6.82 -43.44 7.72
C THR A 596 6.85 -42.16 6.88
N LEU A 597 5.85 -42.02 6.02
CA LEU A 597 5.66 -40.91 5.08
C LEU A 597 4.53 -39.96 5.50
N ALA A 598 3.46 -40.49 6.10
CA ALA A 598 2.31 -39.70 6.52
C ALA A 598 1.71 -40.20 7.84
N ILE A 599 1.11 -39.28 8.60
CA ILE A 599 0.38 -39.56 9.83
C ILE A 599 -1.07 -39.12 9.65
N ILE A 600 -2.03 -40.01 9.89
CA ILE A 600 -3.45 -39.68 9.94
C ILE A 600 -3.99 -40.03 11.31
N SER A 601 -4.63 -39.09 11.98
CA SER A 601 -4.98 -39.26 13.40
C SER A 601 -6.34 -38.69 13.78
N ASN A 602 -7.10 -39.48 14.54
CA ASN A 602 -8.28 -39.05 15.29
C ASN A 602 -8.03 -39.04 16.81
N LYS A 603 -6.76 -38.88 17.23
CA LYS A 603 -6.40 -38.56 18.62
C LYS A 603 -6.82 -37.15 18.96
N LYS A 604 -7.04 -36.89 20.26
CA LYS A 604 -7.33 -35.53 20.77
C LYS A 604 -6.23 -34.53 20.47
N ALA A 605 -4.97 -34.99 20.44
CA ALA A 605 -3.83 -34.18 20.07
C ALA A 605 -2.76 -35.04 19.39
N VAL A 606 -2.15 -34.50 18.34
CA VAL A 606 -0.97 -35.08 17.66
C VAL A 606 0.24 -34.23 18.02
N GLU A 607 1.29 -34.83 18.57
CA GLU A 607 2.54 -34.13 18.87
C GLU A 607 3.69 -34.58 17.95
N TYR A 608 4.26 -33.66 17.21
CA TYR A 608 5.47 -33.85 16.41
C TYR A 608 6.67 -33.25 17.15
N VAL A 609 7.40 -34.09 17.88
CA VAL A 609 8.47 -33.67 18.82
C VAL A 609 9.88 -34.00 18.35
N SER A 610 10.04 -34.71 17.23
CA SER A 610 11.36 -35.09 16.70
C SER A 610 11.37 -34.96 15.18
N PRO A 611 12.42 -34.34 14.60
CA PRO A 611 12.45 -34.09 13.16
C PRO A 611 12.59 -35.40 12.40
N SER A 612 11.85 -35.52 11.30
CA SER A 612 11.86 -36.65 10.39
C SER A 612 11.95 -36.13 8.96
N SER A 613 12.92 -36.67 8.20
CA SER A 613 13.09 -36.32 6.80
C SER A 613 12.07 -36.99 5.87
N SER A 614 11.35 -38.01 6.35
CA SER A 614 10.38 -38.77 5.56
C SER A 614 8.94 -38.38 5.74
N ILE A 615 8.53 -37.98 6.94
CA ILE A 615 7.15 -37.61 7.19
C ILE A 615 6.90 -36.27 6.49
N LYS A 616 6.10 -36.24 5.42
CA LYS A 616 5.72 -35.01 4.70
C LYS A 616 4.24 -34.65 4.84
N LEU A 617 3.43 -35.47 5.52
CA LEU A 617 2.00 -35.23 5.64
C LEU A 617 1.50 -35.58 7.05
N ILE A 618 0.78 -34.66 7.65
CA ILE A 618 0.04 -34.88 8.90
C ILE A 618 -1.41 -34.46 8.66
N ILE A 619 -2.37 -35.37 8.85
CA ILE A 619 -3.80 -35.09 8.79
C ILE A 619 -4.42 -35.43 10.14
N SER A 620 -5.18 -34.50 10.73
CA SER A 620 -5.90 -34.77 11.98
C SER A 620 -7.30 -34.16 12.04
N THR A 621 -8.18 -34.78 12.80
CA THR A 621 -9.48 -34.20 13.19
C THR A 621 -9.39 -33.24 14.37
N ASN A 622 -8.29 -33.28 15.16
CA ASN A 622 -8.12 -32.46 16.36
C ASN A 622 -6.74 -31.78 16.35
N ASP A 623 -6.34 -31.23 17.50
CA ASP A 623 -5.21 -30.34 17.60
C ASP A 623 -3.88 -30.99 17.20
N VAL A 624 -3.01 -30.23 16.53
CA VAL A 624 -1.66 -30.66 16.14
C VAL A 624 -0.62 -29.74 16.78
N SER A 625 0.42 -30.30 17.38
CA SER A 625 1.53 -29.56 17.97
C SER A 625 2.84 -29.89 17.27
N ILE A 626 3.51 -28.89 16.71
CA ILE A 626 4.81 -29.02 16.03
C ILE A 626 5.91 -28.41 16.91
N ARG A 627 6.77 -29.27 17.47
CA ARG A 627 7.89 -28.90 18.36
C ARG A 627 9.27 -29.24 17.81
N ALA A 628 9.32 -29.83 16.63
CA ALA A 628 10.55 -30.05 15.87
C ALA A 628 10.36 -29.57 14.43
N LYS A 629 11.47 -29.27 13.74
CA LYS A 629 11.45 -28.83 12.35
C LYS A 629 10.67 -29.84 11.50
N PHE A 630 9.65 -29.37 10.79
CA PHE A 630 8.81 -30.17 9.91
C PHE A 630 8.97 -29.69 8.46
N SER A 631 9.03 -30.64 7.53
CA SER A 631 9.09 -30.33 6.10
C SER A 631 8.02 -31.14 5.38
N GLY A 632 6.90 -30.50 5.06
CA GLY A 632 5.69 -31.16 4.59
C GLY A 632 4.45 -30.27 4.73
N MET A 633 3.28 -30.91 4.66
CA MET A 633 1.97 -30.30 4.76
C MET A 633 1.22 -30.82 6.00
N ILE A 634 0.52 -29.91 6.70
CA ILE A 634 -0.29 -30.22 7.88
C ILE A 634 -1.73 -29.81 7.61
N LEU A 635 -2.67 -30.74 7.77
CA LEU A 635 -4.10 -30.49 7.65
C LEU A 635 -4.77 -30.87 8.97
N THR A 636 -5.51 -29.95 9.56
CA THR A 636 -6.29 -30.23 10.76
C THR A 636 -7.60 -29.47 10.81
N LYS A 637 -8.65 -30.08 11.39
CA LYS A 637 -9.86 -29.37 11.80
C LYS A 637 -9.70 -28.62 13.14
N GLY A 638 -8.71 -29.02 13.93
CA GLY A 638 -8.39 -28.41 15.22
C GLY A 638 -7.44 -27.21 15.10
N ASN A 639 -6.90 -26.83 16.25
CA ASN A 639 -5.85 -25.83 16.33
C ASN A 639 -4.49 -26.43 15.94
N ILE A 640 -3.58 -25.59 15.46
CA ILE A 640 -2.20 -25.97 15.26
C ILE A 640 -1.30 -25.12 16.15
N THR A 641 -0.53 -25.75 17.04
CA THR A 641 0.46 -25.07 17.88
C THR A 641 1.85 -25.28 17.32
N VAL A 642 2.58 -24.21 17.02
CA VAL A 642 3.92 -24.27 16.44
C VAL A 642 4.96 -23.68 17.39
N SER A 643 6.12 -24.34 17.46
CA SER A 643 7.29 -23.85 18.21
C SER A 643 8.61 -24.17 17.48
N ALA A 644 8.51 -24.59 16.21
CA ALA A 644 9.62 -24.94 15.35
C ALA A 644 9.26 -24.65 13.88
N ASN A 645 10.29 -24.49 13.03
CA ASN A 645 10.11 -24.12 11.63
C ASN A 645 9.35 -25.16 10.81
N ILE A 646 8.54 -24.68 9.87
CA ILE A 646 7.79 -25.48 8.91
C ILE A 646 8.17 -25.04 7.50
N ASP A 647 8.64 -25.99 6.69
CA ASP A 647 8.92 -25.78 5.28
C ASP A 647 7.93 -26.59 4.44
N ALA A 648 7.06 -25.94 3.66
CA ALA A 648 6.19 -26.63 2.74
C ALA A 648 7.02 -27.42 1.71
N THR A 649 6.72 -28.71 1.61
CA THR A 649 7.17 -29.56 0.53
C THR A 649 5.92 -30.27 0.06
N GLY A 650 5.42 -29.94 -1.14
CA GLY A 650 4.15 -30.46 -1.66
C GLY A 650 4.06 -32.00 -1.66
N PHE A 651 2.94 -32.54 -2.15
CA PHE A 651 2.67 -33.98 -2.07
C PHE A 651 3.76 -34.82 -2.78
N ASP A 652 4.41 -35.73 -2.04
CA ASP A 652 5.46 -36.59 -2.56
C ASP A 652 4.84 -37.78 -3.31
N SER A 653 5.25 -38.00 -4.57
CA SER A 653 4.80 -39.14 -5.38
C SER A 653 4.97 -40.51 -4.71
N ASN A 654 5.95 -40.66 -3.80
CA ASN A 654 6.17 -41.89 -3.03
C ASN A 654 5.02 -42.19 -2.05
N MET A 655 4.19 -41.19 -1.73
CA MET A 655 3.02 -41.34 -0.85
C MET A 655 1.83 -42.03 -1.51
N VAL A 656 1.76 -42.05 -2.85
CA VAL A 656 0.64 -42.66 -3.58
C VAL A 656 0.49 -44.15 -3.26
N GLY A 657 1.62 -44.85 -3.02
CA GLY A 657 1.64 -46.25 -2.62
C GLY A 657 1.64 -46.50 -1.11
N ALA A 658 1.60 -45.45 -0.28
CA ALA A 658 1.77 -45.59 1.16
C ALA A 658 0.57 -46.31 1.80
N HIS A 659 0.87 -47.20 2.74
CA HIS A 659 -0.13 -48.04 3.41
C HIS A 659 0.12 -48.16 4.91
N CYS A 660 -0.91 -48.52 5.66
CA CYS A 660 -0.83 -48.82 7.09
C CYS A 660 -1.62 -50.11 7.38
N ASP A 661 -1.01 -51.07 8.05
CA ASP A 661 -1.65 -52.32 8.45
C ASP A 661 -1.89 -52.33 9.96
N ILE A 662 -3.16 -52.34 10.38
CA ILE A 662 -3.54 -52.43 11.80
C ILE A 662 -4.56 -53.55 11.97
N ASN A 663 -4.29 -54.47 12.92
CA ASN A 663 -5.20 -55.57 13.27
C ASN A 663 -5.69 -56.40 12.06
N GLY A 664 -4.85 -56.55 11.04
CA GLY A 664 -5.18 -57.31 9.82
C GLY A 664 -5.98 -56.54 8.77
N VAL A 665 -6.28 -55.26 9.00
CA VAL A 665 -6.89 -54.35 8.03
C VAL A 665 -5.80 -53.47 7.41
N ARG A 666 -5.77 -53.44 6.07
CA ARG A 666 -4.88 -52.56 5.30
C ARG A 666 -5.62 -51.28 4.93
N TYR A 667 -5.08 -50.15 5.37
CA TYR A 667 -5.49 -48.81 4.95
C TYR A 667 -4.53 -48.29 3.89
N LYS A 668 -5.05 -47.67 2.83
CA LYS A 668 -4.23 -46.96 1.85
C LYS A 668 -4.32 -45.47 2.10
N LEU A 669 -3.23 -44.74 1.86
CA LEU A 669 -3.26 -43.29 2.04
C LEU A 669 -4.29 -42.62 1.11
N SER A 670 -4.47 -43.19 -0.09
CA SER A 670 -5.48 -42.77 -1.07
C SER A 670 -6.93 -42.86 -0.56
N ASP A 671 -7.19 -43.61 0.52
CA ASP A 671 -8.53 -43.68 1.11
C ASP A 671 -8.87 -42.39 1.87
N PHE A 672 -7.85 -41.63 2.28
CA PHE A 672 -7.97 -40.43 3.10
C PHE A 672 -7.61 -39.14 2.36
N VAL A 673 -6.92 -39.21 1.23
CA VAL A 673 -6.50 -38.05 0.42
C VAL A 673 -7.20 -38.10 -0.94
N LEU A 674 -7.90 -37.03 -1.31
CA LEU A 674 -8.67 -36.96 -2.55
C LEU A 674 -7.77 -36.76 -3.79
N SER A 675 -8.19 -37.28 -4.94
CA SER A 675 -7.39 -37.23 -6.19
C SER A 675 -7.16 -35.82 -6.73
N SER A 676 -8.03 -34.87 -6.39
CA SER A 676 -7.87 -33.43 -6.65
C SER A 676 -6.57 -32.87 -6.05
N ALA A 677 -6.14 -33.38 -4.90
CA ALA A 677 -4.89 -33.00 -4.25
C ALA A 677 -3.63 -33.50 -5.00
N LEU A 678 -3.77 -34.49 -5.89
CA LEU A 678 -2.67 -35.15 -6.60
C LEU A 678 -2.34 -34.48 -7.95
N SER A 679 -3.22 -33.62 -8.49
CA SER A 679 -3.11 -33.02 -9.83
C SER A 679 -2.47 -31.62 -9.88
N GLY A 680 -2.16 -30.98 -8.74
CA GLY A 680 -1.66 -29.60 -8.66
C GLY A 680 -0.19 -29.36 -9.08
N ALA A 681 0.47 -30.33 -9.71
CA ALA A 681 1.92 -30.30 -9.96
C ALA A 681 2.37 -29.47 -11.19
N SER A 682 1.53 -28.63 -11.80
CA SER A 682 1.90 -27.88 -13.02
C SER A 682 1.88 -26.35 -12.87
N SER A 683 3.03 -25.78 -13.23
CA SER A 683 3.39 -24.39 -13.57
C SER A 683 3.50 -23.33 -12.46
N ASN A 684 4.71 -23.26 -11.92
CA ASN A 684 5.35 -22.03 -11.45
C ASN A 684 5.50 -21.03 -12.60
N GLU A 685 4.56 -20.11 -12.76
CA GLU A 685 4.84 -18.82 -13.42
C GLU A 685 4.18 -17.71 -12.60
N TYR A 686 4.91 -17.24 -11.60
CA TYR A 686 4.67 -15.93 -11.01
C TYR A 686 5.17 -14.88 -12.01
N SER A 687 4.27 -14.29 -12.80
CA SER A 687 4.58 -13.07 -13.52
C SER A 687 4.65 -11.90 -12.53
N GLU A 688 5.68 -11.08 -12.67
CA GLU A 688 6.01 -10.01 -11.71
C GLU A 688 5.01 -8.86 -11.80
N ASN A 689 3.98 -8.86 -10.96
CA ASN A 689 3.10 -7.70 -10.77
C ASN A 689 3.76 -6.59 -9.93
N SER A 690 4.97 -6.15 -10.30
CA SER A 690 5.53 -4.88 -9.81
C SER A 690 5.24 -3.78 -10.84
N TRP A 691 4.05 -3.21 -10.77
CA TRP A 691 3.69 -2.06 -11.60
C TRP A 691 4.25 -0.79 -10.93
N SER A 692 5.47 -0.44 -11.30
CA SER A 692 6.06 0.86 -10.94
C SER A 692 5.84 1.82 -12.12
N PRO A 693 5.29 3.02 -11.90
CA PRO A 693 5.10 4.03 -12.94
C PRO A 693 6.38 4.35 -13.74
N ASP A 694 7.56 4.20 -13.12
CA ASP A 694 8.87 4.42 -13.75
C ASP A 694 9.25 3.35 -14.78
N LYS A 695 8.70 2.14 -14.65
CA LYS A 695 8.85 1.05 -15.62
C LYS A 695 7.76 1.05 -16.68
N LEU A 696 6.63 1.70 -16.41
CA LEU A 696 5.49 1.77 -17.31
C LEU A 696 5.59 2.93 -18.30
N VAL A 697 6.29 4.02 -17.97
CA VAL A 697 6.51 5.15 -18.89
C VAL A 697 8.02 5.33 -19.10
N VAL A 698 8.50 5.07 -20.31
CA VAL A 698 9.92 5.11 -20.67
C VAL A 698 10.16 6.03 -21.87
N TYR A 699 11.36 6.61 -21.93
CA TYR A 699 11.82 7.34 -23.12
C TYR A 699 12.42 6.38 -24.13
N GLU A 700 12.13 6.59 -25.42
CA GLU A 700 12.77 5.90 -26.54
C GLU A 700 13.30 6.92 -27.57
N ASN A 701 14.34 6.54 -28.30
CA ASN A 701 14.94 7.35 -29.37
C ASN A 701 15.36 8.78 -28.96
N TRP A 702 15.88 8.92 -27.73
CA TRP A 702 16.34 10.21 -27.19
C TRP A 702 17.45 10.83 -28.07
N THR A 703 17.19 12.03 -28.58
CA THR A 703 18.16 12.80 -29.36
C THR A 703 18.25 14.23 -28.84
N ASN A 704 19.47 14.77 -28.84
CA ASN A 704 19.79 16.13 -28.42
C ASN A 704 20.42 16.86 -29.61
N ASN A 705 19.82 18.00 -30.00
CA ASN A 705 20.28 18.83 -31.12
C ASN A 705 20.72 20.22 -30.66
#